data_AF-A0A1F4C668-F1
#
_entry.id   AF-A0A1F4C668-F1
#
_cell.length_a   1.000
_cell.length_b   1.000
_cell.length_c   1.000
_cell.angle_alpha   90.00
_cell.angle_beta   90.00
_cell.angle_gamma   90.00
#
_symmetry.space_group_name_H-M   'P 1'
#
loop_
_entity.id
_entity.type
_entity.pdbx_description
1 polymer ?
#
loop_
_entity_poly.entity_id
_entity_poly.type
_entity_poly.pdbx_seq_one_letter_code
_entity_poly.pdbx_strand_id
1 'polypeptide(L)'
;AYKETLSLIVAQRRPSELLGERRTRLRALTEAYLRILGRDRVISPALRDAALAAPLEPRADPLPSRPVSFVERKAVNAVRTSLAGLLDIDNLYALDRYDLSSRTTLDGPTQSAVTAFLAQLKDEAFLRCTGFRTPRLLSRGDPRQVRYAFTLFEASPLGNLLRVQADNLDQPLDINAGVKLDLGSSAKLRTLISYLEVVAELHARYAGLSREALSDAALSREDRLSRWAVSHLMDSPDRSLPRMLDASLQRRYSASPAERFFTGGGLHSFANFRREDDGRMPTIAEAFEHSINLAFIRLMRDLVHYRAYETTDAPGRGLREGDEEARRRLLARFADRESLEFLRQFWDKYRDKAPDQLLPTLAASVRRLPHRLAVVFRSIEPDADFLAFVDFMRAHLGVRSGGEPSLERLYAAYPATRFSLADRGYLARIHPLELWLASFRKVHPEASFADAVAASAPQRQAVYRWLFASKSRRAQDVRIGIALEAEAFERITVTWRRLGYPFERLVPSFATAIGVSADRPANLAELVAVVSNGGVRRPRVLIETVHFAAGTPFETLLEREPRDGERVLQADVAEAARRALLGVVEKGTARRLKGVYRDAAGELLPLGGKTGTGDHRYHVFGPGGRLKSSQVVNRAAVFTFFIGDRFFGTVTAFVPGSQAAGYDFTSALAVQIMKELEPTLRPLLAGATEPAQARQAKGAAPGRLNCARAVDRRPGSVQVATAADLARAR
;
A
#
# COMPACT_ATOMS: atom_id res chain seq x y z
N ALA A 1 29.09 10.13 -48.23
CA ALA A 1 29.90 9.35 -47.27
C ALA A 1 30.81 10.23 -46.39
N TYR A 2 31.93 10.76 -46.88
CA TYR A 2 32.92 11.44 -46.01
C TYR A 2 32.35 12.64 -45.22
N LYS A 3 31.64 13.56 -45.88
CA LYS A 3 30.98 14.73 -45.22
C LYS A 3 29.97 14.29 -44.15
N GLU A 4 29.24 13.21 -44.39
CA GLU A 4 28.22 12.68 -43.47
C GLU A 4 28.89 12.06 -42.24
N THR A 5 29.92 11.22 -42.44
CA THR A 5 30.71 10.63 -41.35
C THR A 5 31.36 11.71 -40.48
N LEU A 6 32.00 12.70 -41.11
CA LEU A 6 32.60 13.83 -40.38
C LEU A 6 31.53 14.63 -39.62
N SER A 7 30.34 14.81 -40.19
CA SER A 7 29.23 15.48 -39.50
C SER A 7 28.78 14.72 -38.25
N LEU A 8 28.72 13.39 -38.30
CA LEU A 8 28.41 12.58 -37.12
C LEU A 8 29.46 12.74 -36.02
N ILE A 9 30.75 12.76 -36.39
CA ILE A 9 31.86 13.01 -35.46
C ILE A 9 31.76 14.40 -34.84
N VAL A 10 31.52 15.43 -35.65
CA VAL A 10 31.35 16.83 -35.20
C VAL A 10 30.13 17.00 -34.29
N ALA A 11 29.07 16.22 -34.52
CA ALA A 11 27.85 16.24 -33.74
C ALA A 11 27.97 15.58 -32.36
N GLN A 12 28.95 14.70 -32.14
CA GLN A 12 29.14 13.93 -30.90
C GLN A 12 29.12 14.79 -29.62
N ARG A 13 29.66 16.02 -29.68
CA ARG A 13 29.67 16.95 -28.54
C ARG A 13 28.29 17.48 -28.15
N ARG A 14 27.36 17.58 -29.09
CA ARG A 14 26.01 18.16 -28.90
C ARG A 14 25.00 17.51 -29.88
N PRO A 15 24.71 16.21 -29.74
CA PRO A 15 23.96 15.47 -30.75
C PRO A 15 22.53 15.99 -30.92
N SER A 16 21.83 16.30 -29.83
CA SER A 16 20.46 16.83 -29.88
C SER A 16 20.37 18.19 -30.58
N GLU A 17 21.33 19.09 -30.29
CA GLU A 17 21.38 20.43 -30.91
C GLU A 17 21.75 20.32 -32.40
N LEU A 18 22.81 19.58 -32.72
CA LEU A 18 23.43 19.59 -34.05
C LEU A 18 22.72 18.67 -35.06
N LEU A 19 22.19 17.53 -34.64
CA LEU A 19 21.42 16.61 -35.51
C LEU A 19 19.92 16.95 -35.54
N GLY A 20 19.41 17.60 -34.50
CA GLY A 20 18.01 18.00 -34.36
C GLY A 20 17.74 19.42 -34.87
N GLU A 21 17.85 20.39 -33.95
CA GLU A 21 17.34 21.76 -34.12
C GLU A 21 18.20 22.66 -35.03
N ARG A 22 19.52 22.47 -35.04
CA ARG A 22 20.48 23.39 -35.68
C ARG A 22 21.32 22.71 -36.77
N ARG A 23 20.65 22.08 -37.73
CA ARG A 23 21.25 21.36 -38.87
C ARG A 23 22.15 22.25 -39.74
N THR A 24 21.79 23.53 -39.91
CA THR A 24 22.63 24.52 -40.61
C THR A 24 23.94 24.79 -39.90
N ARG A 25 23.92 24.83 -38.56
CA ARG A 25 25.12 24.96 -37.72
C ARG A 25 26.03 23.74 -37.84
N LEU A 26 25.46 22.53 -37.86
CA LEU A 26 26.22 21.31 -38.10
C LEU A 26 26.94 21.35 -39.45
N ARG A 27 26.22 21.72 -40.52
CA ARG A 27 26.82 21.86 -41.86
C ARG A 27 27.98 22.86 -41.86
N ALA A 28 27.80 24.04 -41.29
CA ALA A 28 28.84 25.07 -41.24
C ALA A 28 30.09 24.59 -40.49
N LEU A 29 29.90 23.89 -39.36
CA LEU A 29 30.99 23.30 -38.59
C LEU A 29 31.72 22.21 -39.39
N THR A 30 30.99 21.27 -40.00
CA THR A 30 31.58 20.23 -40.84
C THR A 30 32.39 20.84 -41.99
N GLU A 31 31.87 21.85 -42.68
CA GLU A 31 32.57 22.52 -43.78
C GLU A 31 33.82 23.28 -43.30
N ALA A 32 33.79 23.87 -42.09
CA ALA A 32 34.99 24.44 -41.47
C ALA A 32 36.05 23.37 -41.20
N TYR A 33 35.67 22.21 -40.66
CA TYR A 33 36.59 21.09 -40.45
C TYR A 33 37.15 20.54 -41.76
N LEU A 34 36.35 20.44 -42.83
CA LEU A 34 36.84 20.02 -44.15
C LEU A 34 37.95 20.95 -44.67
N ARG A 35 37.80 22.27 -44.50
CA ARG A 35 38.84 23.24 -44.88
C ARG A 35 40.11 23.06 -44.06
N ILE A 36 39.99 22.86 -42.74
CA ILE A 36 41.14 22.63 -41.84
C ILE A 36 41.86 21.34 -42.22
N LEU A 37 41.13 20.23 -42.37
CA LEU A 37 41.69 18.93 -42.74
C LEU A 37 42.40 18.97 -44.10
N GLY A 38 41.86 19.73 -45.06
CA GLY A 38 42.51 19.92 -46.36
C GLY A 38 43.75 20.82 -46.28
N ARG A 39 43.72 21.90 -45.48
CA ARG A 39 44.88 22.77 -45.24
C ARG A 39 46.02 22.00 -44.59
N ASP A 40 45.71 21.16 -43.61
CA ASP A 40 46.67 20.38 -42.84
C ASP A 40 47.05 19.06 -43.53
N ARG A 41 46.62 18.88 -44.80
CA ARG A 41 46.92 17.74 -45.67
C ARG A 41 46.48 16.37 -45.14
N VAL A 42 45.51 16.33 -44.21
CA VAL A 42 44.87 15.09 -43.73
C VAL A 42 43.96 14.50 -44.82
N ILE A 43 43.39 15.35 -45.67
CA ILE A 43 42.66 14.94 -46.89
C ILE A 43 43.23 15.64 -48.12
N SER A 44 43.10 15.00 -49.28
CA SER A 44 43.52 15.62 -50.55
C SER A 44 42.66 16.86 -50.87
N PRO A 45 43.21 17.86 -51.58
CA PRO A 45 42.43 19.00 -52.05
C PRO A 45 41.17 18.58 -52.85
N ALA A 46 41.31 17.55 -53.70
CA ALA A 46 40.20 16.99 -54.46
C ALA A 46 39.09 16.43 -53.55
N LEU A 47 39.44 15.70 -52.48
CA LEU A 47 38.47 15.19 -51.52
C LEU A 47 37.81 16.31 -50.69
N ARG A 48 38.58 17.32 -50.28
CA ARG A 48 38.05 18.51 -49.61
C ARG A 48 36.98 19.18 -50.47
N ASP A 49 37.31 19.46 -51.72
CA ASP A 49 36.43 20.21 -52.62
C ASP A 49 35.18 19.40 -52.97
N ALA A 50 35.33 18.10 -53.24
CA ALA A 50 34.22 17.17 -53.43
C ALA A 50 33.31 17.09 -52.19
N ALA A 51 33.89 17.02 -50.98
CA ALA A 51 33.13 16.97 -49.73
C ALA A 51 32.47 18.32 -49.39
N LEU A 52 33.07 19.45 -49.76
CA LEU A 52 32.43 20.77 -49.59
C LEU A 52 31.21 20.90 -50.51
N ALA A 53 31.33 20.45 -51.77
CA ALA A 53 30.26 20.48 -52.77
C ALA A 53 29.10 19.51 -52.47
N ALA A 54 29.37 18.40 -51.79
CA ALA A 54 28.33 17.43 -51.43
C ALA A 54 27.26 18.04 -50.50
N PRO A 55 25.96 17.87 -50.79
CA PRO A 55 24.90 18.28 -49.88
C PRO A 55 24.93 17.45 -48.59
N LEU A 56 24.56 18.06 -47.46
CA LEU A 56 24.37 17.37 -46.19
C LEU A 56 22.89 17.38 -45.85
N GLU A 57 22.19 16.31 -46.20
CA GLU A 57 20.76 16.15 -45.99
C GLU A 57 20.49 15.13 -44.87
N PRO A 58 20.38 15.57 -43.60
CA PRO A 58 19.96 14.68 -42.54
C PRO A 58 18.53 14.21 -42.80
N ARG A 59 18.26 12.94 -42.52
CA ARG A 59 16.93 12.35 -42.67
C ARG A 59 15.89 13.19 -41.91
N ALA A 60 14.80 13.55 -42.59
CA ALA A 60 13.74 14.37 -42.01
C ALA A 60 13.09 13.69 -40.80
N ASP A 61 12.78 12.39 -40.95
CA ASP A 61 12.19 11.57 -39.91
C ASP A 61 13.22 10.60 -39.29
N PRO A 62 13.36 10.57 -37.97
CA PRO A 62 14.14 9.52 -37.32
C PRO A 62 13.54 8.16 -37.68
N LEU A 63 14.38 7.14 -37.85
CA LEU A 63 13.88 5.76 -37.91
C LEU A 63 13.02 5.53 -36.67
N PRO A 64 11.79 5.01 -36.79
CA PRO A 64 11.02 4.67 -35.63
C PRO A 64 11.87 3.72 -34.79
N SER A 65 12.19 4.14 -33.58
CA SER A 65 12.79 3.27 -32.58
C SER A 65 11.94 2.02 -32.54
N ARG A 66 12.54 0.83 -32.70
CA ARG A 66 11.80 -0.42 -32.47
C ARG A 66 11.09 -0.28 -31.12
N PRO A 67 9.75 -0.35 -31.05
CA PRO A 67 9.07 -0.25 -29.76
C PRO A 67 9.55 -1.41 -28.92
N VAL A 68 10.36 -1.13 -27.90
CA VAL A 68 10.82 -2.15 -26.98
C VAL A 68 9.83 -2.15 -25.83
N SER A 69 9.24 -3.31 -25.55
CA SER A 69 8.24 -3.40 -24.48
C SER A 69 8.86 -3.01 -23.14
N PHE A 70 8.18 -2.16 -22.37
CA PHE A 70 8.62 -1.84 -21.01
C PHE A 70 8.56 -3.09 -20.14
N VAL A 71 7.63 -4.01 -20.40
CA VAL A 71 7.51 -5.30 -19.71
C VAL A 71 8.79 -6.13 -19.87
N GLU A 72 9.36 -6.20 -21.09
CA GLU A 72 10.61 -6.93 -21.37
C GLU A 72 11.84 -6.27 -20.71
N ARG A 73 11.85 -4.94 -20.61
CA ARG A 73 12.96 -4.19 -20.01
C ARG A 73 12.79 -3.88 -18.53
N LYS A 74 11.65 -4.18 -17.89
CA LYS A 74 11.35 -3.68 -16.54
C LYS A 74 12.35 -4.18 -15.50
N ALA A 75 12.66 -5.47 -15.53
CA ALA A 75 13.66 -6.06 -14.64
C ALA A 75 15.05 -5.44 -14.85
N VAL A 76 15.45 -5.23 -16.10
CA VAL A 76 16.72 -4.57 -16.45
C VAL A 76 16.72 -3.10 -16.00
N ASN A 77 15.62 -2.38 -16.18
CA ASN A 77 15.50 -0.99 -15.73
C ASN A 77 15.51 -0.89 -14.20
N ALA A 78 14.91 -1.84 -13.48
CA ALA A 78 15.00 -1.91 -12.02
C ALA A 78 16.46 -2.10 -11.56
N VAL A 79 17.21 -2.98 -12.24
CA VAL A 79 18.66 -3.14 -12.02
C VAL A 79 19.41 -1.84 -12.29
N ARG A 80 19.15 -1.18 -13.42
CA ARG A 80 19.81 0.08 -13.79
C ARG A 80 19.53 1.20 -12.79
N THR A 81 18.29 1.35 -12.34
CA THR A 81 17.92 2.30 -11.27
C THR A 81 18.61 1.95 -9.95
N SER A 82 18.68 0.67 -9.60
CA SER A 82 19.40 0.22 -8.40
C SER A 82 20.90 0.50 -8.51
N LEU A 83 21.50 0.30 -9.69
CA LEU A 83 22.92 0.55 -9.94
C LEU A 83 23.23 2.04 -9.91
N ALA A 84 22.40 2.86 -10.54
CA ALA A 84 22.50 4.32 -10.48
C ALA A 84 22.46 4.82 -9.02
N GLY A 85 21.53 4.29 -8.21
CA GLY A 85 21.46 4.62 -6.79
C GLY A 85 22.65 4.14 -5.95
N LEU A 86 23.24 2.98 -6.28
CA LEU A 86 24.45 2.48 -5.60
C LEU A 86 25.70 3.33 -5.92
N LEU A 87 25.74 3.90 -7.12
CA LEU A 87 26.88 4.69 -7.62
C LEU A 87 26.68 6.20 -7.46
N ASP A 88 25.57 6.63 -6.83
CA ASP A 88 25.18 8.03 -6.67
C ASP A 88 25.12 8.79 -8.02
N ILE A 89 24.54 8.15 -9.03
CA ILE A 89 24.38 8.69 -10.38
C ILE A 89 22.93 9.16 -10.58
N ASP A 90 22.75 10.45 -10.86
CA ASP A 90 21.44 11.09 -10.94
C ASP A 90 20.54 10.61 -12.08
N ASN A 91 21.10 10.02 -13.14
CA ASN A 91 20.32 9.63 -14.31
C ASN A 91 20.95 8.46 -15.09
N LEU A 92 20.08 7.72 -15.77
CA LEU A 92 20.48 6.55 -16.57
C LEU A 92 21.38 6.89 -17.75
N TYR A 93 21.32 8.12 -18.28
CA TYR A 93 22.20 8.54 -19.37
C TYR A 93 23.65 8.67 -18.90
N ALA A 94 23.87 9.18 -17.69
CA ALA A 94 25.19 9.21 -17.07
C ALA A 94 25.68 7.78 -16.77
N LEU A 95 24.81 6.90 -16.26
CA LEU A 95 25.14 5.49 -16.04
C LEU A 95 25.58 4.79 -17.34
N ASP A 96 24.91 5.05 -18.45
CA ASP A 96 25.23 4.46 -19.77
C ASP A 96 26.61 4.88 -20.32
N ARG A 97 27.30 5.84 -19.68
CA ARG A 97 28.66 6.28 -20.04
C ARG A 97 29.76 5.60 -19.23
N TYR A 98 29.42 4.81 -18.22
CA TYR A 98 30.40 4.03 -17.47
C TYR A 98 30.76 2.76 -18.23
N ASP A 99 32.05 2.45 -18.31
CA ASP A 99 32.51 1.13 -18.73
C ASP A 99 32.34 0.16 -17.55
N LEU A 100 31.17 -0.47 -17.50
CA LEU A 100 30.71 -1.20 -16.35
C LEU A 100 29.87 -2.42 -16.74
N SER A 101 30.24 -3.57 -16.19
CA SER A 101 29.43 -4.78 -16.21
C SER A 101 28.89 -5.08 -14.81
N SER A 102 27.64 -5.52 -14.70
CA SER A 102 27.08 -5.95 -13.40
C SER A 102 26.48 -7.34 -13.50
N ARG A 103 26.68 -8.14 -12.45
CA ARG A 103 26.02 -9.43 -12.27
C ARG A 103 24.83 -9.28 -11.33
N THR A 104 23.68 -9.76 -11.76
CA THR A 104 22.43 -9.68 -10.99
C THR A 104 22.02 -11.04 -10.47
N THR A 105 21.19 -11.04 -9.41
CA THR A 105 20.60 -12.26 -8.84
C THR A 105 19.41 -12.81 -9.64
N LEU A 106 18.94 -12.07 -10.66
CA LEU A 106 17.76 -12.46 -11.45
C LEU A 106 18.01 -13.75 -12.23
N ASP A 107 17.04 -14.65 -12.21
CA ASP A 107 17.04 -15.83 -13.07
C ASP A 107 16.43 -15.47 -14.43
N GLY A 108 17.28 -15.22 -15.43
CA GLY A 108 16.84 -14.75 -16.76
C GLY A 108 15.79 -15.65 -17.45
N PRO A 109 16.00 -16.99 -17.52
CA PRO A 109 15.03 -17.92 -18.08
C PRO A 109 13.67 -17.90 -17.35
N THR A 110 13.67 -18.03 -16.01
CA THR A 110 12.42 -17.99 -15.24
C THR A 110 11.76 -16.61 -15.30
N GLN A 111 12.51 -15.51 -15.24
CA GLN A 111 12.01 -14.14 -15.41
C GLN A 111 11.24 -13.99 -16.73
N SER A 112 11.84 -14.44 -17.83
CA SER A 112 11.24 -14.35 -19.17
C SER A 112 9.97 -15.19 -19.27
N ALA A 113 10.00 -16.42 -18.74
CA ALA A 113 8.87 -17.34 -18.78
C ALA A 113 7.69 -16.87 -17.91
N VAL A 114 7.94 -16.35 -16.71
CA VAL A 114 6.90 -15.75 -15.85
C VAL A 114 6.29 -14.52 -16.52
N THR A 115 7.12 -13.66 -17.11
CA THR A 115 6.66 -12.47 -17.83
C THR A 115 5.73 -12.84 -18.99
N ALA A 116 6.11 -13.84 -19.79
CA ALA A 116 5.29 -14.37 -20.88
C ALA A 116 3.97 -14.97 -20.38
N PHE A 117 4.00 -15.72 -19.28
CA PHE A 117 2.79 -16.27 -18.66
C PHE A 117 1.83 -15.16 -18.21
N LEU A 118 2.30 -14.14 -17.49
CA LEU A 118 1.46 -13.03 -17.04
C LEU A 118 0.88 -12.23 -18.21
N ALA A 119 1.63 -12.10 -19.31
CA ALA A 119 1.15 -11.44 -20.52
C ALA A 119 0.02 -12.21 -21.23
N GLN A 120 -0.04 -13.55 -21.10
CA GLN A 120 -1.10 -14.39 -21.65
C GLN A 120 -2.40 -14.32 -20.86
N LEU A 121 -2.38 -13.88 -19.60
CA LEU A 121 -3.60 -13.74 -18.77
C LEU A 121 -4.60 -12.70 -19.29
N LYS A 122 -4.24 -11.92 -20.32
CA LYS A 122 -5.15 -11.02 -21.03
C LYS A 122 -5.96 -11.71 -22.15
N ASP A 123 -5.58 -12.95 -22.53
CA ASP A 123 -6.18 -13.70 -23.63
C ASP A 123 -7.34 -14.58 -23.15
N GLU A 124 -8.52 -14.34 -23.70
CA GLU A 124 -9.75 -15.10 -23.43
C GLU A 124 -9.62 -16.59 -23.67
N ALA A 125 -9.00 -16.99 -24.78
CA ALA A 125 -8.86 -18.40 -25.16
C ALA A 125 -7.95 -19.12 -24.17
N PHE A 126 -6.85 -18.47 -23.77
CA PHE A 126 -5.95 -18.97 -22.74
C PHE A 126 -6.68 -19.14 -21.41
N LEU A 127 -7.40 -18.13 -20.94
CA LEU A 127 -8.14 -18.17 -19.66
C LEU A 127 -9.22 -19.25 -19.62
N ARG A 128 -9.88 -19.53 -20.75
CA ARG A 128 -10.85 -20.64 -20.88
C ARG A 128 -10.14 -22.00 -20.82
N CYS A 129 -9.05 -22.16 -21.56
CA CYS A 129 -8.27 -23.41 -21.61
C CYS A 129 -7.68 -23.77 -20.23
N THR A 130 -7.22 -22.77 -19.47
CA THR A 130 -6.56 -22.94 -18.17
C THR A 130 -7.51 -22.81 -16.97
N GLY A 131 -8.82 -22.73 -17.19
CA GLY A 131 -9.83 -22.77 -16.12
C GLY A 131 -9.97 -21.50 -15.28
N PHE A 132 -9.40 -20.37 -15.70
CA PHE A 132 -9.55 -19.08 -15.00
C PHE A 132 -10.94 -18.46 -15.16
N ARG A 133 -11.74 -18.89 -16.14
CA ARG A 133 -13.13 -18.43 -16.36
C ARG A 133 -14.14 -19.14 -15.46
N THR A 134 -13.89 -19.17 -14.15
CA THR A 134 -14.80 -19.75 -13.14
C THR A 134 -15.15 -18.74 -12.04
N PRO A 135 -16.26 -18.95 -11.29
CA PRO A 135 -16.67 -18.02 -10.22
C PRO A 135 -15.54 -17.75 -9.22
N ARG A 136 -15.43 -16.49 -8.77
CA ARG A 136 -14.37 -15.99 -7.86
C ARG A 136 -12.94 -16.01 -8.44
N LEU A 137 -12.77 -16.46 -9.68
CA LEU A 137 -11.60 -16.15 -10.52
C LEU A 137 -12.02 -15.04 -11.49
N LEU A 138 -11.61 -15.10 -12.75
CA LEU A 138 -11.98 -14.14 -13.78
C LEU A 138 -13.27 -14.55 -14.48
N SER A 139 -14.36 -14.79 -13.75
CA SER A 139 -15.66 -15.11 -14.37
C SER A 139 -16.24 -13.93 -15.15
N ARG A 140 -15.95 -12.70 -14.72
CA ARG A 140 -16.49 -11.45 -15.28
C ARG A 140 -15.40 -10.41 -15.47
N GLY A 141 -15.73 -9.37 -16.23
CA GLY A 141 -14.81 -8.28 -16.55
C GLY A 141 -13.85 -8.61 -17.71
N ASP A 142 -13.23 -7.55 -18.23
CA ASP A 142 -12.25 -7.60 -19.31
C ASP A 142 -10.85 -7.95 -18.76
N PRO A 143 -10.29 -9.12 -19.10
CA PRO A 143 -9.01 -9.56 -18.54
C PRO A 143 -7.85 -8.63 -18.90
N ARG A 144 -7.98 -7.82 -19.96
CA ARG A 144 -6.97 -6.82 -20.37
C ARG A 144 -6.85 -5.65 -19.40
N GLN A 145 -7.86 -5.44 -18.56
CA GLN A 145 -7.86 -4.38 -17.54
C GLN A 145 -7.21 -4.84 -16.22
N VAL A 146 -6.94 -6.13 -16.07
CA VAL A 146 -6.34 -6.68 -14.85
C VAL A 146 -4.84 -6.58 -14.92
N ARG A 147 -4.26 -5.97 -13.88
CA ARG A 147 -2.82 -5.86 -13.70
C ARG A 147 -2.33 -6.97 -12.80
N TYR A 148 -1.43 -7.80 -13.31
CA TYR A 148 -0.81 -8.90 -12.57
C TYR A 148 0.63 -8.56 -12.25
N ALA A 149 1.07 -8.98 -11.07
CA ALA A 149 2.45 -8.85 -10.64
C ALA A 149 2.89 -10.10 -9.87
N PHE A 150 4.13 -10.53 -10.09
CA PHE A 150 4.76 -11.67 -9.44
C PHE A 150 6.18 -11.29 -9.02
N THR A 151 6.51 -11.57 -7.75
CA THR A 151 7.86 -11.41 -7.23
C THR A 151 8.28 -12.69 -6.52
N LEU A 152 9.50 -13.15 -6.77
CA LEU A 152 10.11 -14.31 -6.11
C LEU A 152 11.52 -13.97 -5.62
N PHE A 153 11.75 -14.24 -4.35
CA PHE A 153 13.05 -14.16 -3.71
C PHE A 153 13.53 -15.53 -3.29
N GLU A 154 14.83 -15.64 -3.07
CA GLU A 154 15.50 -16.80 -2.52
C GLU A 154 16.38 -16.38 -1.32
N ALA A 155 16.18 -17.03 -0.18
CA ALA A 155 17.03 -16.87 0.98
C ALA A 155 18.39 -17.54 0.73
N SER A 156 19.46 -16.77 0.93
CA SER A 156 20.84 -17.22 0.82
C SER A 156 21.69 -16.63 1.95
N PRO A 157 22.95 -17.07 2.11
CA PRO A 157 23.91 -16.43 3.01
C PRO A 157 24.21 -14.95 2.66
N LEU A 158 24.15 -14.58 1.37
CA LEU A 158 24.33 -13.18 0.94
C LEU A 158 23.13 -12.28 1.29
N GLY A 159 21.99 -12.89 1.62
CA GLY A 159 20.73 -12.23 1.90
C GLY A 159 19.58 -12.79 1.05
N ASN A 160 18.53 -11.99 0.93
CA ASN A 160 17.34 -12.32 0.16
C ASN A 160 17.54 -11.93 -1.31
N LEU A 161 17.92 -12.89 -2.15
CA LEU A 161 18.22 -12.71 -3.57
C LEU A 161 16.92 -12.53 -4.35
N LEU A 162 16.81 -11.47 -5.15
CA LEU A 162 15.67 -11.28 -6.04
C LEU A 162 15.85 -12.15 -7.30
N ARG A 163 15.04 -13.21 -7.45
CA ARG A 163 15.13 -14.14 -8.59
C ARG A 163 14.20 -13.76 -9.72
N VAL A 164 12.99 -13.28 -9.40
CA VAL A 164 11.98 -12.87 -10.38
C VAL A 164 11.25 -11.61 -9.92
N GLN A 165 11.09 -10.63 -10.80
CA GLN A 165 10.24 -9.46 -10.62
C GLN A 165 9.53 -9.15 -11.95
N ALA A 166 8.27 -9.56 -12.07
CA ALA A 166 7.51 -9.46 -13.31
C ALA A 166 6.14 -8.82 -13.06
N ASP A 167 5.66 -8.05 -14.02
CA ASP A 167 4.28 -7.58 -14.10
C ASP A 167 3.84 -7.42 -15.56
N ASN A 168 2.54 -7.26 -15.80
CA ASN A 168 1.97 -7.10 -17.15
C ASN A 168 1.61 -5.63 -17.50
N LEU A 169 2.09 -4.65 -16.73
CA LEU A 169 1.85 -3.23 -16.97
C LEU A 169 2.96 -2.67 -17.86
N ASP A 170 2.63 -2.29 -19.08
CA ASP A 170 3.57 -1.71 -20.05
C ASP A 170 3.82 -0.22 -19.78
N GLN A 171 4.29 0.09 -18.55
CA GLN A 171 4.67 1.41 -18.07
C GLN A 171 5.92 1.29 -17.18
N PRO A 172 6.68 2.38 -16.95
CA PRO A 172 7.83 2.37 -16.05
C PRO A 172 7.48 2.00 -14.59
N LEU A 173 6.23 2.24 -14.17
CA LEU A 173 5.74 1.91 -12.83
C LEU A 173 5.79 0.39 -12.57
N ASP A 174 6.40 0.00 -11.46
CA ASP A 174 6.31 -1.36 -10.89
C ASP A 174 5.20 -1.42 -9.85
N ILE A 175 4.26 -2.36 -10.05
CA ILE A 175 3.12 -2.57 -9.14
C ILE A 175 3.56 -3.12 -7.79
N ASN A 176 4.65 -3.91 -7.74
CA ASN A 176 5.11 -4.56 -6.52
C ASN A 176 5.68 -3.57 -5.50
N ALA A 177 6.42 -2.57 -5.98
CA ALA A 177 7.11 -1.58 -5.15
C ALA A 177 6.42 -0.20 -5.12
N GLY A 178 5.79 0.21 -6.23
CA GLY A 178 5.34 1.59 -6.45
C GLY A 178 3.90 1.89 -6.02
N VAL A 179 3.07 0.88 -5.75
CA VAL A 179 1.62 1.09 -5.53
C VAL A 179 1.22 0.76 -4.09
N LYS A 180 0.49 1.69 -3.46
CA LYS A 180 -0.20 1.48 -2.17
C LYS A 180 -1.56 0.86 -2.45
N LEU A 181 -1.77 -0.37 -1.98
CA LEU A 181 -3.00 -1.13 -2.23
C LEU A 181 -3.71 -1.50 -0.93
N ASP A 182 -5.04 -1.41 -0.93
CA ASP A 182 -5.84 -2.13 0.06
C ASP A 182 -5.79 -3.61 -0.30
N LEU A 183 -4.97 -4.36 0.44
CA LEU A 183 -4.73 -5.79 0.22
C LEU A 183 -5.64 -6.67 1.10
N GLY A 184 -6.55 -6.05 1.84
CA GLY A 184 -7.56 -6.70 2.65
C GLY A 184 -6.98 -7.68 3.67
N SER A 185 -7.47 -8.93 3.62
CA SER A 185 -7.17 -9.98 4.60
C SER A 185 -5.71 -10.43 4.72
N SER A 186 -4.79 -9.92 3.90
CA SER A 186 -3.35 -10.12 4.14
C SER A 186 -2.90 -9.45 5.45
N ALA A 187 -3.56 -8.39 5.89
CA ALA A 187 -3.27 -7.69 7.15
C ALA A 187 -3.43 -8.58 8.39
N LYS A 188 -4.23 -9.65 8.32
CA LYS A 188 -4.38 -10.64 9.40
C LYS A 188 -3.04 -11.28 9.78
N LEU A 189 -2.08 -11.40 8.85
CA LEU A 189 -0.75 -11.91 9.18
C LEU A 189 -0.01 -10.96 10.14
N ARG A 190 -0.05 -9.66 9.88
CA ARG A 190 0.56 -8.67 10.79
C ARG A 190 -0.16 -8.63 12.14
N THR A 191 -1.48 -8.71 12.16
CA THR A 191 -2.25 -8.83 13.41
C THR A 191 -1.89 -10.08 14.19
N LEU A 192 -1.76 -11.24 13.52
CA LEU A 192 -1.37 -12.49 14.16
C LEU A 192 0.03 -12.39 14.77
N ILE A 193 1.01 -11.85 14.04
CA ILE A 193 2.37 -11.67 14.56
C ILE A 193 2.38 -10.70 15.75
N SER A 194 1.68 -9.57 15.66
CA SER A 194 1.55 -8.64 16.80
C SER A 194 0.92 -9.31 18.02
N TYR A 195 -0.05 -10.20 17.81
CA TYR A 195 -0.65 -11.00 18.88
C TYR A 195 0.35 -11.97 19.51
N LEU A 196 1.09 -12.73 18.70
CA LEU A 196 2.08 -13.68 19.20
C LEU A 196 3.23 -12.98 19.93
N GLU A 197 3.63 -11.78 19.50
CA GLU A 197 4.60 -10.96 20.24
C GLU A 197 4.07 -10.51 21.61
N VAL A 198 2.79 -10.16 21.71
CA VAL A 198 2.16 -9.86 23.02
C VAL A 198 2.15 -11.11 23.90
N VAL A 199 1.88 -12.29 23.33
CA VAL A 199 1.96 -13.56 24.09
C VAL A 199 3.38 -13.80 24.59
N ALA A 200 4.40 -13.55 23.78
CA ALA A 200 5.80 -13.65 24.20
C ALA A 200 6.18 -12.61 25.27
N GLU A 201 5.68 -11.38 25.18
CA GLU A 201 5.86 -10.35 26.21
C GLU A 201 5.21 -10.76 27.54
N LEU A 202 4.00 -11.32 27.48
CA LEU A 202 3.29 -11.84 28.65
C LEU A 202 4.01 -13.05 29.26
N HIS A 203 4.53 -13.95 28.43
CA HIS A 203 5.36 -15.05 28.88
C HIS A 203 6.59 -14.54 29.63
N ALA A 204 7.34 -13.60 29.04
CA ALA A 204 8.51 -13.01 29.67
C ALA A 204 8.19 -12.33 31.01
N ARG A 205 6.98 -11.75 31.14
CA ARG A 205 6.52 -11.08 32.37
C ARG A 205 6.12 -12.06 33.48
N TYR A 206 5.49 -13.18 33.14
CA TYR A 206 4.77 -14.04 34.10
C TYR A 206 5.36 -15.46 34.25
N ALA A 207 6.12 -15.97 33.29
CA ALA A 207 6.57 -17.36 33.30
C ALA A 207 7.56 -17.70 34.43
N GLY A 208 8.32 -16.72 34.92
CA GLY A 208 9.24 -16.89 36.05
C GLY A 208 8.59 -16.79 37.44
N LEU A 209 7.30 -16.40 37.53
CA LEU A 209 6.62 -16.22 38.81
C LEU A 209 6.14 -17.56 39.39
N SER A 210 6.08 -17.63 40.73
CA SER A 210 5.45 -18.75 41.44
C SER A 210 3.93 -18.77 41.21
N ARG A 211 3.27 -19.89 41.56
CA ARG A 211 1.82 -20.02 41.39
C ARG A 211 1.05 -19.04 42.28
N GLU A 212 1.59 -18.76 43.47
CA GLU A 212 1.06 -17.80 44.44
C GLU A 212 1.19 -16.37 43.90
N ALA A 213 2.38 -16.01 43.38
CA ALA A 213 2.59 -14.70 42.77
C ALA A 213 1.72 -14.49 41.50
N LEU A 214 1.41 -15.56 40.77
CA LEU A 214 0.47 -15.51 39.64
C LEU A 214 -0.98 -15.31 40.09
N SER A 215 -1.43 -15.97 41.16
CA SER A 215 -2.78 -15.77 41.70
C SER A 215 -2.98 -14.36 42.28
N ASP A 216 -1.91 -13.76 42.80
CA ASP A 216 -1.94 -12.42 43.39
C ASP A 216 -1.82 -11.29 42.34
N ALA A 217 -1.65 -11.63 41.05
CA ALA A 217 -1.58 -10.65 39.99
C ALA A 217 -2.92 -9.89 39.85
N ALA A 218 -2.90 -8.60 40.19
CA ALA A 218 -4.05 -7.70 40.10
C ALA A 218 -4.39 -7.36 38.63
N LEU A 219 -5.14 -8.25 37.96
CA LEU A 219 -5.53 -8.09 36.55
C LEU A 219 -6.96 -7.57 36.39
N SER A 220 -7.12 -6.50 35.62
CA SER A 220 -8.43 -5.98 35.19
C SER A 220 -9.23 -7.06 34.45
N ARG A 221 -10.57 -7.02 34.58
CA ARG A 221 -11.48 -7.95 33.88
C ARG A 221 -11.43 -7.77 32.36
N GLU A 222 -11.11 -6.58 31.90
CA GLU A 222 -10.99 -6.20 30.50
C GLU A 222 -9.67 -6.69 29.88
N ASP A 223 -8.65 -6.99 30.70
CA ASP A 223 -7.36 -7.55 30.28
C ASP A 223 -7.46 -9.04 29.92
N ARG A 224 -8.12 -9.32 28.80
CA ARG A 224 -8.33 -10.70 28.32
C ARG A 224 -7.03 -11.42 27.98
N LEU A 225 -5.98 -10.70 27.62
CA LEU A 225 -4.71 -11.31 27.20
C LEU A 225 -3.87 -11.72 28.41
N SER A 226 -3.64 -10.82 29.38
CA SER A 226 -2.87 -11.17 30.57
C SER A 226 -3.60 -12.19 31.43
N ARG A 227 -4.94 -12.09 31.56
CA ARG A 227 -5.72 -13.09 32.31
C ARG A 227 -5.59 -14.49 31.72
N TRP A 228 -5.68 -14.59 30.40
CA TRP A 228 -5.47 -15.87 29.73
C TRP A 228 -4.04 -16.38 29.93
N ALA A 229 -3.04 -15.49 29.81
CA ALA A 229 -1.64 -15.85 30.00
C ALA A 229 -1.36 -16.38 31.41
N VAL A 230 -1.83 -15.69 32.44
CA VAL A 230 -1.69 -16.10 33.85
C VAL A 230 -2.41 -17.42 34.10
N SER A 231 -3.67 -17.57 33.67
CA SER A 231 -4.40 -18.85 33.78
C SER A 231 -3.67 -19.98 33.08
N HIS A 232 -3.17 -19.78 31.86
CA HIS A 232 -2.40 -20.81 31.16
C HIS A 232 -1.14 -21.22 31.93
N LEU A 233 -0.38 -20.27 32.49
CA LEU A 233 0.83 -20.55 33.25
C LEU A 233 0.55 -21.19 34.61
N MET A 234 -0.63 -20.98 35.18
CA MET A 234 -1.11 -21.70 36.36
C MET A 234 -1.51 -23.13 35.97
N ASP A 235 -2.26 -23.32 34.90
CA ASP A 235 -2.85 -24.64 34.62
C ASP A 235 -1.91 -25.59 33.85
N SER A 236 -0.95 -25.06 33.09
CA SER A 236 -0.07 -25.85 32.24
C SER A 236 1.14 -26.41 33.00
N PRO A 237 1.46 -27.72 32.86
CA PRO A 237 2.70 -28.30 33.39
C PRO A 237 3.92 -27.81 32.62
N ASP A 238 3.79 -27.62 31.30
CA ASP A 238 4.82 -27.05 30.45
C ASP A 238 4.57 -25.54 30.30
N ARG A 239 5.42 -24.74 30.94
CA ARG A 239 5.39 -23.27 30.93
C ARG A 239 6.34 -22.67 29.89
N SER A 240 6.82 -23.45 28.91
CA SER A 240 7.70 -22.95 27.85
C SER A 240 6.96 -22.00 26.89
N LEU A 241 7.72 -21.07 26.30
CA LEU A 241 7.18 -20.12 25.32
C LEU A 241 6.57 -20.82 24.09
N PRO A 242 7.23 -21.83 23.46
CA PRO A 242 6.63 -22.55 22.33
C PRO A 242 5.26 -23.16 22.67
N ARG A 243 5.13 -23.78 23.85
CA ARG A 243 3.86 -24.37 24.29
C ARG A 243 2.77 -23.33 24.49
N MET A 244 3.12 -22.20 25.10
CA MET A 244 2.21 -21.09 25.31
C MET A 244 1.78 -20.46 23.97
N LEU A 245 2.68 -20.30 23.00
CA LEU A 245 2.35 -19.79 21.67
C LEU A 245 1.38 -20.73 20.94
N ASP A 246 1.60 -22.05 20.99
CA ASP A 246 0.68 -23.03 20.39
C ASP A 246 -0.70 -23.02 21.05
N ALA A 247 -0.74 -22.96 22.39
CA ALA A 247 -1.98 -22.84 23.14
C ALA A 247 -2.72 -21.52 22.82
N SER A 248 -1.97 -20.44 22.60
CA SER A 248 -2.51 -19.13 22.25
C SER A 248 -3.28 -19.16 20.93
N LEU A 249 -2.79 -19.93 19.95
CA LEU A 249 -3.45 -20.13 18.66
C LEU A 249 -4.75 -20.94 18.76
N GLN A 250 -4.94 -21.70 19.84
CA GLN A 250 -6.16 -22.46 20.13
C GLN A 250 -7.25 -21.64 20.83
N ARG A 251 -6.96 -20.40 21.25
CA ARG A 251 -7.97 -19.52 21.85
C ARG A 251 -9.11 -19.26 20.86
N ARG A 252 -10.34 -19.18 21.37
CA ARG A 252 -11.54 -19.04 20.54
C ARG A 252 -12.09 -17.62 20.59
N TYR A 253 -12.54 -17.14 19.44
CA TYR A 253 -13.23 -15.85 19.30
C TYR A 253 -14.53 -16.04 18.53
N SER A 254 -15.57 -15.31 18.91
CA SER A 254 -16.84 -15.32 18.16
C SER A 254 -16.65 -14.74 16.76
N ALA A 255 -17.24 -15.42 15.78
CA ALA A 255 -17.38 -14.92 14.42
C ALA A 255 -18.69 -14.13 14.22
N SER A 256 -19.52 -13.96 15.25
CA SER A 256 -20.83 -13.32 15.12
C SER A 256 -20.75 -11.84 14.73
N PRO A 257 -21.55 -11.38 13.75
CA PRO A 257 -21.66 -9.97 13.37
C PRO A 257 -22.63 -9.17 14.24
N ALA A 258 -23.25 -9.77 15.26
CA ALA A 258 -24.26 -9.11 16.09
C ALA A 258 -23.71 -7.97 16.98
N GLU A 259 -22.42 -8.03 17.31
CA GLU A 259 -21.75 -7.01 18.12
C GLU A 259 -21.45 -5.75 17.28
N ARG A 260 -21.69 -4.58 17.86
CA ARG A 260 -21.22 -3.30 17.33
C ARG A 260 -19.98 -2.85 18.09
N PHE A 261 -19.03 -2.25 17.38
CA PHE A 261 -17.74 -1.86 17.94
C PHE A 261 -17.58 -0.35 17.86
N PHE A 262 -17.30 0.32 18.98
CA PHE A 262 -16.88 1.72 18.94
C PHE A 262 -15.37 1.76 18.70
N THR A 263 -14.95 2.23 17.53
CA THR A 263 -13.54 2.20 17.07
C THR A 263 -13.35 3.25 15.97
N GLY A 264 -12.17 3.86 15.88
CA GLY A 264 -11.90 4.90 14.87
C GLY A 264 -12.77 6.14 15.04
N GLY A 265 -13.18 6.44 16.28
CA GLY A 265 -14.04 7.59 16.60
C GLY A 265 -15.54 7.39 16.33
N GLY A 266 -15.97 6.22 15.87
CA GLY A 266 -17.36 5.96 15.51
C GLY A 266 -17.84 4.54 15.80
N LEU A 267 -19.14 4.31 15.61
CA LEU A 267 -19.73 2.99 15.75
C LEU A 267 -19.63 2.21 14.44
N HIS A 268 -18.92 1.08 14.46
CA HIS A 268 -18.69 0.20 13.32
C HIS A 268 -19.46 -1.11 13.48
N SER A 269 -19.89 -1.66 12.35
CA SER A 269 -20.39 -3.03 12.21
C SER A 269 -19.54 -3.75 11.18
N PHE A 270 -19.16 -4.98 11.49
CA PHE A 270 -18.32 -5.82 10.63
C PHE A 270 -19.09 -7.06 10.19
N ALA A 271 -18.74 -7.61 9.04
CA ALA A 271 -19.31 -8.85 8.51
C ALA A 271 -18.19 -9.80 8.05
N ASN A 272 -18.46 -11.11 8.13
CA ASN A 272 -17.61 -12.10 7.49
C ASN A 272 -17.86 -12.12 5.98
N PHE A 273 -16.87 -12.60 5.24
CA PHE A 273 -17.02 -12.79 3.79
C PHE A 273 -18.04 -13.90 3.47
N ARG A 274 -18.07 -14.95 4.30
CA ARG A 274 -18.99 -16.08 4.25
C ARG A 274 -19.96 -15.97 5.41
N ARG A 275 -21.27 -15.97 5.12
CA ARG A 275 -22.30 -15.90 6.18
C ARG A 275 -22.35 -17.18 7.00
N GLU A 276 -21.90 -18.29 6.43
CA GLU A 276 -21.80 -19.59 7.11
C GLU A 276 -20.83 -19.54 8.30
N ASP A 277 -19.90 -18.56 8.32
CA ASP A 277 -18.98 -18.37 9.43
C ASP A 277 -19.63 -17.63 10.61
N ASP A 278 -20.74 -16.92 10.43
CA ASP A 278 -21.31 -16.00 11.43
C ASP A 278 -21.72 -16.70 12.75
N GLY A 279 -22.07 -17.99 12.70
CA GLY A 279 -22.43 -18.79 13.88
C GLY A 279 -21.25 -19.45 14.60
N ARG A 280 -20.01 -19.31 14.10
CA ARG A 280 -18.87 -20.10 14.58
C ARG A 280 -18.14 -19.45 15.76
N MET A 281 -17.45 -20.29 16.54
CA MET A 281 -16.47 -19.91 17.57
C MET A 281 -15.09 -20.50 17.22
N PRO A 282 -14.48 -20.10 16.09
CA PRO A 282 -13.22 -20.67 15.63
C PRO A 282 -12.07 -20.39 16.61
N THR A 283 -11.05 -21.25 16.59
CA THR A 283 -9.74 -20.91 17.15
C THR A 283 -9.07 -19.79 16.35
N ILE A 284 -8.05 -19.12 16.89
CA ILE A 284 -7.28 -18.13 16.13
C ILE A 284 -6.65 -18.79 14.89
N ALA A 285 -6.14 -20.02 15.01
CA ALA A 285 -5.62 -20.79 13.88
C ALA A 285 -6.69 -20.99 12.80
N GLU A 286 -7.86 -21.55 13.15
CA GLU A 286 -8.97 -21.78 12.20
C GLU A 286 -9.44 -20.47 11.55
N ALA A 287 -9.54 -19.40 12.34
CA ALA A 287 -9.91 -18.07 11.85
C ALA A 287 -8.87 -17.51 10.87
N PHE A 288 -7.58 -17.80 11.07
CA PHE A 288 -6.51 -17.39 10.18
C PHE A 288 -6.54 -18.20 8.87
N GLU A 289 -6.67 -19.52 8.98
CA GLU A 289 -6.76 -20.48 7.87
C GLU A 289 -7.92 -20.14 6.91
N HIS A 290 -9.12 -19.97 7.47
CA HIS A 290 -10.33 -19.64 6.72
C HIS A 290 -10.53 -18.13 6.52
N SER A 291 -9.65 -17.31 7.07
CA SER A 291 -9.66 -15.86 6.98
C SER A 291 -10.94 -15.19 7.50
N ILE A 292 -11.49 -15.69 8.62
CA ILE A 292 -12.71 -15.18 9.28
C ILE A 292 -12.44 -13.78 9.85
N ASN A 293 -13.27 -12.80 9.48
CA ASN A 293 -13.04 -11.38 9.80
C ASN A 293 -13.29 -11.08 11.27
N LEU A 294 -14.44 -11.50 11.80
CA LEU A 294 -14.94 -11.07 13.10
C LEU A 294 -14.07 -11.55 14.26
N ALA A 295 -13.45 -12.73 14.13
CA ALA A 295 -12.46 -13.22 15.09
C ALA A 295 -11.23 -12.29 15.16
N PHE A 296 -10.72 -11.83 14.00
CA PHE A 296 -9.58 -10.92 13.93
C PHE A 296 -9.91 -9.49 14.37
N ILE A 297 -11.15 -9.01 14.16
CA ILE A 297 -11.61 -7.74 14.73
C ILE A 297 -11.56 -7.78 16.26
N ARG A 298 -12.05 -8.87 16.87
CA ARG A 298 -12.03 -9.04 18.33
C ARG A 298 -10.62 -9.27 18.88
N LEU A 299 -9.78 -9.99 18.15
CA LEU A 299 -8.36 -10.13 18.49
C LEU A 299 -7.66 -8.76 18.46
N MET A 300 -7.94 -7.93 17.46
CA MET A 300 -7.40 -6.56 17.39
C MET A 300 -7.92 -5.67 18.51
N ARG A 301 -9.20 -5.79 18.90
CA ARG A 301 -9.73 -5.10 20.08
C ARG A 301 -8.93 -5.46 21.33
N ASP A 302 -8.66 -6.75 21.55
CA ASP A 302 -7.91 -7.20 22.73
C ASP A 302 -6.43 -6.74 22.67
N LEU A 303 -5.82 -6.72 21.47
CA LEU A 303 -4.48 -6.16 21.24
C LEU A 303 -4.40 -4.67 21.55
N VAL A 304 -5.36 -3.89 21.02
CA VAL A 304 -5.44 -2.45 21.25
C VAL A 304 -5.65 -2.16 22.73
N HIS A 305 -6.52 -2.91 23.40
CA HIS A 305 -6.73 -2.78 24.84
C HIS A 305 -5.43 -3.01 25.61
N TYR A 306 -4.72 -4.11 25.31
CA TYR A 306 -3.45 -4.43 25.95
C TYR A 306 -2.40 -3.32 25.77
N ARG A 307 -2.27 -2.79 24.55
CA ARG A 307 -1.34 -1.69 24.23
C ARG A 307 -1.77 -0.34 24.84
N ALA A 308 -3.07 -0.13 25.03
CA ALA A 308 -3.61 1.09 25.62
C ALA A 308 -3.48 1.12 27.16
N TYR A 309 -3.59 -0.02 27.84
CA TYR A 309 -3.72 -0.06 29.30
C TYR A 309 -2.71 -0.95 30.05
N GLU A 310 -2.18 -2.02 29.45
CA GLU A 310 -1.57 -3.13 30.20
C GLU A 310 -0.07 -3.31 29.95
N THR A 311 0.44 -2.75 28.84
CA THR A 311 1.90 -2.67 28.62
C THR A 311 2.53 -1.80 29.71
N THR A 312 3.79 -2.07 30.09
CA THR A 312 4.46 -1.39 31.21
C THR A 312 4.43 0.14 31.10
N ASP A 313 4.54 0.69 29.90
CA ASP A 313 4.50 2.11 29.58
C ASP A 313 3.17 2.55 28.92
N ALA A 314 2.09 1.80 29.17
CA ALA A 314 0.81 2.03 28.53
C ALA A 314 0.24 3.44 28.83
N PRO A 315 -0.27 4.14 27.80
CA PRO A 315 -0.72 5.52 27.95
C PRO A 315 -1.94 5.68 28.86
N GLY A 316 -2.77 4.64 28.97
CA GLY A 316 -3.96 4.61 29.82
C GLY A 316 -3.71 4.14 31.25
N ARG A 317 -2.47 3.80 31.63
CA ARG A 317 -2.16 3.26 32.96
C ARG A 317 -2.52 4.23 34.08
N GLY A 318 -2.03 5.47 33.99
CA GLY A 318 -2.32 6.51 34.98
C GLY A 318 -3.82 6.83 35.12
N LEU A 319 -4.61 6.63 34.06
CA LEU A 319 -6.07 6.83 34.15
C LEU A 319 -6.76 5.81 35.06
N ARG A 320 -6.26 4.57 35.11
CA ARG A 320 -6.79 3.54 36.03
C ARG A 320 -6.42 3.83 37.47
N GLU A 321 -5.27 4.48 37.67
CA GLU A 321 -4.76 4.92 38.96
C GLU A 321 -5.38 6.24 39.44
N GLY A 322 -6.25 6.86 38.63
CA GLY A 322 -6.95 8.10 38.98
C GLY A 322 -6.17 9.39 38.72
N ASP A 323 -5.14 9.36 37.87
CA ASP A 323 -4.33 10.53 37.51
C ASP A 323 -5.12 11.55 36.65
N GLU A 324 -5.51 12.67 37.27
CA GLU A 324 -6.20 13.78 36.62
C GLU A 324 -5.31 14.59 35.65
N GLU A 325 -3.98 14.60 35.83
CA GLU A 325 -3.09 15.19 34.85
C GLU A 325 -3.01 14.32 33.58
N ALA A 326 -2.94 12.99 33.72
CA ALA A 326 -3.02 12.08 32.57
C ALA A 326 -4.31 12.31 31.77
N ARG A 327 -5.44 12.45 32.47
CA ARG A 327 -6.73 12.79 31.86
C ARG A 327 -6.64 14.10 31.08
N ARG A 328 -6.12 15.16 31.69
CA ARG A 328 -5.98 16.47 31.04
C ARG A 328 -5.06 16.42 29.81
N ARG A 329 -3.93 15.72 29.90
CA ARG A 329 -2.99 15.52 28.78
C ARG A 329 -3.65 14.82 27.60
N LEU A 330 -4.38 13.74 27.83
CA LEU A 330 -5.07 12.98 26.78
C LEU A 330 -6.19 13.80 26.12
N LEU A 331 -6.96 14.56 26.91
CA LEU A 331 -7.98 15.46 26.37
C LEU A 331 -7.38 16.59 25.52
N ALA A 332 -6.28 17.19 25.96
CA ALA A 332 -5.57 18.22 25.19
C ALA A 332 -5.04 17.67 23.86
N ARG A 333 -4.46 16.45 23.88
CA ARG A 333 -4.00 15.77 22.65
C ARG A 333 -5.14 15.43 21.71
N PHE A 334 -6.27 14.95 22.24
CA PHE A 334 -7.48 14.73 21.45
C PHE A 334 -7.94 16.03 20.77
N ALA A 335 -8.05 17.12 21.54
CA ALA A 335 -8.47 18.42 21.03
C ALA A 335 -7.54 18.91 19.93
N ASP A 336 -6.22 18.75 20.08
CA ASP A 336 -5.25 19.10 19.04
C ASP A 336 -5.41 18.25 17.78
N ARG A 337 -5.47 16.92 17.90
CA ARG A 337 -5.59 16.02 16.74
C ARG A 337 -6.87 16.30 15.94
N GLU A 338 -8.03 16.34 16.60
CA GLU A 338 -9.32 16.58 15.94
C GLU A 338 -9.35 17.98 15.31
N SER A 339 -8.84 18.98 16.02
CA SER A 339 -8.76 20.34 15.49
C SER A 339 -7.88 20.46 14.24
N LEU A 340 -6.77 19.71 14.15
CA LEU A 340 -5.90 19.71 12.97
C LEU A 340 -6.57 19.06 11.75
N GLU A 341 -7.42 18.06 11.95
CA GLU A 341 -8.22 17.47 10.87
C GLU A 341 -9.21 18.49 10.30
N PHE A 342 -9.94 19.19 11.16
CA PHE A 342 -10.83 20.28 10.76
C PHE A 342 -10.08 21.42 10.06
N LEU A 343 -8.93 21.86 10.62
CA LEU A 343 -8.12 22.91 10.01
C LEU A 343 -7.64 22.53 8.61
N ARG A 344 -7.21 21.29 8.39
CA ARG A 344 -6.83 20.83 7.04
C ARG A 344 -8.01 20.88 6.08
N GLN A 345 -9.18 20.38 6.49
CA GLN A 345 -10.38 20.43 5.66
C GLN A 345 -10.77 21.87 5.29
N PHE A 346 -10.73 22.78 6.25
CA PHE A 346 -11.03 24.19 5.99
C PHE A 346 -9.94 24.86 5.16
N TRP A 347 -8.66 24.49 5.36
CA TRP A 347 -7.57 24.99 4.52
C TRP A 347 -7.80 24.65 3.05
N ASP A 348 -8.12 23.40 2.74
CA ASP A 348 -8.39 22.96 1.36
C ASP A 348 -9.61 23.68 0.76
N LYS A 349 -10.61 24.04 1.57
CA LYS A 349 -11.75 24.83 1.13
C LYS A 349 -11.38 26.25 0.71
N TYR A 350 -10.41 26.87 1.39
CA TYR A 350 -10.08 28.27 1.19
C TYR A 350 -8.81 28.50 0.36
N ARG A 351 -7.87 27.55 0.26
CA ARG A 351 -6.50 27.75 -0.27
C ARG A 351 -6.42 28.52 -1.59
N ASP A 352 -7.35 28.30 -2.51
CA ASP A 352 -7.38 28.92 -3.84
C ASP A 352 -8.31 30.16 -3.92
N LYS A 353 -8.69 30.73 -2.77
CA LYS A 353 -9.54 31.92 -2.65
C LYS A 353 -8.72 33.15 -2.29
N ALA A 354 -9.01 34.26 -2.97
CA ALA A 354 -8.47 35.57 -2.62
C ALA A 354 -9.10 36.12 -1.31
N PRO A 355 -8.44 37.06 -0.60
CA PRO A 355 -8.91 37.55 0.70
C PRO A 355 -10.32 38.14 0.71
N ASP A 356 -10.74 38.80 -0.38
CA ASP A 356 -12.07 39.34 -0.60
C ASP A 356 -13.15 38.26 -0.79
N GLN A 357 -12.75 37.07 -1.25
CA GLN A 357 -13.65 35.93 -1.48
C GLN A 357 -13.89 35.08 -0.22
N LEU A 358 -13.11 35.25 0.85
CA LEU A 358 -13.20 34.42 2.06
C LEU A 358 -14.55 34.59 2.77
N LEU A 359 -14.95 35.84 3.04
CA LEU A 359 -16.21 36.16 3.73
C LEU A 359 -17.44 35.68 2.94
N PRO A 360 -17.59 35.96 1.62
CA PRO A 360 -18.70 35.41 0.82
C PRO A 360 -18.73 33.88 0.79
N THR A 361 -17.56 33.21 0.68
CA THR A 361 -17.48 31.74 0.66
C THR A 361 -17.93 31.13 1.99
N LEU A 362 -17.52 31.74 3.10
CA LEU A 362 -17.93 31.34 4.44
C LEU A 362 -19.44 31.57 4.65
N ALA A 363 -19.95 32.74 4.26
CA ALA A 363 -21.35 33.11 4.36
C ALA A 363 -22.28 32.19 3.55
N ALA A 364 -21.84 31.75 2.36
CA ALA A 364 -22.57 30.79 1.53
C ALA A 364 -22.76 29.41 2.20
N SER A 365 -21.90 29.08 3.16
CA SER A 365 -21.96 27.82 3.92
C SER A 365 -22.90 27.88 5.12
N VAL A 366 -23.41 29.07 5.45
CA VAL A 366 -24.27 29.32 6.61
C VAL A 366 -25.72 29.55 6.15
N ARG A 367 -26.69 29.05 6.94
CA ARG A 367 -28.11 29.36 6.69
C ARG A 367 -28.32 30.87 6.76
N ARG A 368 -28.90 31.44 5.69
CA ARG A 368 -29.20 32.87 5.51
C ARG A 368 -30.22 33.40 6.54
N LEU A 369 -29.75 33.65 7.76
CA LEU A 369 -30.48 34.25 8.87
C LEU A 369 -29.72 35.49 9.35
N PRO A 370 -30.40 36.61 9.65
CA PRO A 370 -29.74 37.87 9.98
C PRO A 370 -28.69 37.78 11.09
N HIS A 371 -29.03 37.19 12.25
CA HIS A 371 -28.08 37.06 13.36
C HIS A 371 -26.84 36.22 13.02
N ARG A 372 -26.97 35.17 12.18
CA ARG A 372 -25.83 34.31 11.84
C ARG A 372 -24.86 34.99 10.90
N LEU A 373 -25.39 35.65 9.87
CA LEU A 373 -24.58 36.43 8.94
C LEU A 373 -23.93 37.62 9.65
N ALA A 374 -24.63 38.23 10.61
CA ALA A 374 -24.03 39.28 11.43
C ALA A 374 -22.83 38.77 12.24
N VAL A 375 -22.95 37.62 12.91
CA VAL A 375 -21.83 37.00 13.65
C VAL A 375 -20.68 36.63 12.71
N VAL A 376 -20.97 36.09 11.52
CA VAL A 376 -19.95 35.76 10.52
C VAL A 376 -19.20 37.02 10.06
N PHE A 377 -19.92 38.05 9.63
CA PHE A 377 -19.33 39.32 9.21
C PHE A 377 -18.47 39.91 10.32
N ARG A 378 -19.03 40.10 11.53
CA ARG A 378 -18.32 40.69 12.65
C ARG A 378 -17.14 39.85 13.14
N SER A 379 -17.06 38.56 12.77
CA SER A 379 -15.92 37.70 13.10
C SER A 379 -14.77 37.78 12.10
N ILE A 380 -15.08 38.01 10.82
CA ILE A 380 -14.07 38.09 9.75
C ILE A 380 -13.62 39.54 9.54
N GLU A 381 -14.54 40.49 9.72
CA GLU A 381 -14.36 41.93 9.59
C GLU A 381 -14.64 42.63 10.94
N PRO A 382 -13.79 42.42 11.97
CA PRO A 382 -14.03 43.02 13.28
C PRO A 382 -14.03 44.56 13.26
N ASP A 383 -13.23 45.14 12.36
CA ASP A 383 -12.95 46.58 12.25
C ASP A 383 -13.73 47.28 11.12
N ALA A 384 -14.52 46.53 10.33
CA ALA A 384 -15.33 47.13 9.27
C ALA A 384 -16.46 47.98 9.86
N ASP A 385 -16.77 49.09 9.18
CA ASP A 385 -17.79 50.05 9.61
C ASP A 385 -19.23 49.53 9.40
N PHE A 386 -20.19 50.33 9.86
CA PHE A 386 -21.61 49.98 9.75
C PHE A 386 -22.09 49.94 8.29
N LEU A 387 -21.53 50.76 7.40
CA LEU A 387 -21.92 50.79 5.99
C LEU A 387 -21.53 49.49 5.28
N ALA A 388 -20.29 49.02 5.46
CA ALA A 388 -19.83 47.74 4.94
C ALA A 388 -20.66 46.57 5.48
N PHE A 389 -21.09 46.63 6.74
CA PHE A 389 -22.01 45.64 7.33
C PHE A 389 -23.38 45.65 6.64
N VAL A 390 -23.96 46.84 6.41
CA VAL A 390 -25.25 46.98 5.72
C VAL A 390 -25.18 46.42 4.31
N ASP A 391 -24.12 46.74 3.56
CA ASP A 391 -23.92 46.25 2.19
C ASP A 391 -23.81 44.74 2.14
N PHE A 392 -23.01 44.14 3.04
CA PHE A 392 -22.90 42.69 3.15
C PHE A 392 -24.24 42.03 3.48
N MET A 393 -24.98 42.58 4.45
CA MET A 393 -26.26 42.04 4.90
C MET A 393 -27.31 42.11 3.79
N ARG A 394 -27.38 43.24 3.06
CA ARG A 394 -28.29 43.41 1.92
C ARG A 394 -27.93 42.49 0.76
N ALA A 395 -26.65 42.32 0.44
CA ALA A 395 -26.20 41.42 -0.62
C ALA A 395 -26.59 39.96 -0.38
N HIS A 396 -26.60 39.50 0.88
CA HIS A 396 -26.88 38.09 1.21
C HIS A 396 -28.33 37.79 1.59
N LEU A 397 -29.08 38.78 2.10
CA LEU A 397 -30.45 38.60 2.58
C LEU A 397 -31.50 39.27 1.70
N GLY A 398 -31.12 40.22 0.85
CA GLY A 398 -32.06 41.05 0.09
C GLY A 398 -33.08 41.71 1.03
N VAL A 399 -34.36 41.63 0.67
CA VAL A 399 -35.49 42.18 1.46
C VAL A 399 -35.51 41.67 2.92
N ARG A 400 -34.95 40.48 3.19
CA ARG A 400 -34.92 39.87 4.52
C ARG A 400 -33.89 40.49 5.47
N SER A 401 -33.09 41.47 5.02
CA SER A 401 -32.16 42.21 5.88
C SER A 401 -32.88 43.09 6.92
N GLY A 402 -34.12 43.50 6.63
CA GLY A 402 -34.86 44.47 7.43
C GLY A 402 -34.39 45.91 7.20
N GLY A 403 -34.98 46.84 7.96
CA GLY A 403 -34.63 48.26 7.94
C GLY A 403 -33.38 48.57 8.78
N GLU A 404 -32.83 49.77 8.60
CA GLU A 404 -31.60 50.24 9.24
C GLU A 404 -31.58 50.09 10.78
N PRO A 405 -32.65 50.41 11.55
CA PRO A 405 -32.65 50.21 13.01
C PRO A 405 -32.54 48.74 13.45
N SER A 406 -32.87 47.79 12.58
CA SER A 406 -32.68 46.36 12.86
C SER A 406 -31.24 45.91 12.60
N LEU A 407 -30.60 46.50 11.58
CA LEU A 407 -29.20 46.25 11.25
C LEU A 407 -28.27 46.87 12.29
N GLU A 408 -28.56 48.09 12.77
CA GLU A 408 -27.81 48.72 13.87
C GLU A 408 -27.81 47.85 15.14
N ARG A 409 -28.98 47.32 15.50
CA ARG A 409 -29.11 46.41 16.65
C ARG A 409 -28.27 45.15 16.48
N LEU A 410 -28.27 44.54 15.28
CA LEU A 410 -27.44 43.36 15.00
C LEU A 410 -25.95 43.71 15.03
N TYR A 411 -25.56 44.85 14.47
CA TYR A 411 -24.19 45.33 14.47
C TYR A 411 -23.68 45.55 15.90
N ALA A 412 -24.45 46.24 16.74
CA ALA A 412 -24.12 46.48 18.15
C ALA A 412 -24.16 45.20 19.02
N ALA A 413 -25.02 44.23 18.69
CA ALA A 413 -25.20 43.02 19.50
C ALA A 413 -24.03 42.03 19.39
N TYR A 414 -23.35 41.95 18.23
CA TYR A 414 -22.40 40.87 17.90
C TYR A 414 -20.94 41.30 17.62
N PRO A 415 -20.31 42.23 18.37
CA PRO A 415 -18.88 42.49 18.20
C PRO A 415 -18.05 41.25 18.55
N ALA A 416 -16.93 41.04 17.83
CA ALA A 416 -16.08 39.86 18.00
C ALA A 416 -15.53 39.68 19.43
N THR A 417 -15.33 40.77 20.16
CA THR A 417 -14.76 40.80 21.52
C THR A 417 -15.75 40.34 22.60
N ARG A 418 -17.05 40.39 22.33
CA ARG A 418 -18.10 40.03 23.30
C ARG A 418 -18.23 38.53 23.52
N PHE A 419 -17.88 37.73 22.51
CA PHE A 419 -18.13 36.29 22.48
C PHE A 419 -16.83 35.54 22.23
N SER A 420 -16.62 34.42 22.94
CA SER A 420 -15.47 33.56 22.65
C SER A 420 -15.56 32.97 21.24
N LEU A 421 -14.46 32.45 20.69
CA LEU A 421 -14.48 31.79 19.39
C LEU A 421 -15.50 30.64 19.32
N ALA A 422 -15.63 29.88 20.42
CA ALA A 422 -16.61 28.81 20.54
C ALA A 422 -18.05 29.34 20.49
N ASP A 423 -18.34 30.43 21.22
CA ASP A 423 -19.66 31.06 21.24
C ASP A 423 -20.03 31.63 19.85
N ARG A 424 -19.07 32.25 19.17
CA ARG A 424 -19.26 32.77 17.81
C ARG A 424 -19.60 31.64 16.83
N GLY A 425 -18.88 30.52 16.89
CA GLY A 425 -19.21 29.33 16.09
C GLY A 425 -20.60 28.76 16.41
N TYR A 426 -20.97 28.70 17.69
CA TYR A 426 -22.31 28.26 18.11
C TYR A 426 -23.43 29.15 17.57
N LEU A 427 -23.29 30.48 17.70
CA LEU A 427 -24.27 31.46 17.24
C LEU A 427 -24.41 31.44 15.71
N ALA A 428 -23.30 31.34 14.97
CA ALA A 428 -23.29 31.25 13.51
C ALA A 428 -23.67 29.85 12.99
N ARG A 429 -23.67 28.81 13.83
CA ARG A 429 -23.79 27.39 13.46
C ARG A 429 -22.73 26.96 12.43
N ILE A 430 -21.50 27.36 12.70
CA ILE A 430 -20.31 26.99 11.91
C ILE A 430 -19.20 26.52 12.86
N HIS A 431 -18.25 25.73 12.35
CA HIS A 431 -17.16 25.27 13.19
C HIS A 431 -16.31 26.46 13.65
N PRO A 432 -16.02 26.61 14.96
CA PRO A 432 -15.24 27.73 15.49
C PRO A 432 -13.88 27.93 14.80
N LEU A 433 -13.16 26.84 14.50
CA LEU A 433 -11.88 26.91 13.78
C LEU A 433 -12.00 27.34 12.32
N GLU A 434 -13.16 27.17 11.68
CA GLU A 434 -13.39 27.66 10.32
C GLU A 434 -13.47 29.19 10.30
N LEU A 435 -14.19 29.77 11.26
CA LEU A 435 -14.24 31.23 11.47
C LEU A 435 -12.85 31.79 11.73
N TRP A 436 -12.10 31.14 12.64
CA TRP A 436 -10.74 31.57 12.95
C TRP A 436 -9.83 31.48 11.73
N LEU A 437 -9.87 30.38 10.98
CA LEU A 437 -8.99 30.19 9.82
C LEU A 437 -9.29 31.18 8.70
N ALA A 438 -10.56 31.45 8.43
CA ALA A 438 -10.95 32.45 7.43
C ALA A 438 -10.49 33.86 7.83
N SER A 439 -10.61 34.22 9.11
CA SER A 439 -10.08 35.50 9.63
C SER A 439 -8.55 35.54 9.55
N PHE A 440 -7.85 34.48 9.98
CA PHE A 440 -6.40 34.36 9.94
C PHE A 440 -5.85 34.54 8.51
N ARG A 441 -6.45 33.88 7.52
CA ARG A 441 -6.02 34.00 6.12
C ARG A 441 -6.32 35.36 5.50
N LYS A 442 -7.34 36.06 5.98
CA LYS A 442 -7.61 37.43 5.53
C LYS A 442 -6.52 38.39 6.01
N VAL A 443 -6.06 38.24 7.26
CA VAL A 443 -4.99 39.05 7.86
C VAL A 443 -3.61 38.64 7.35
N HIS A 444 -3.41 37.35 7.07
CA HIS A 444 -2.15 36.77 6.62
C HIS A 444 -2.33 36.02 5.29
N PRO A 445 -2.48 36.73 4.15
CA PRO A 445 -2.76 36.10 2.86
C PRO A 445 -1.62 35.19 2.37
N GLU A 446 -0.38 35.54 2.70
CA GLU A 446 0.83 34.78 2.31
C GLU A 446 1.20 33.65 3.30
N ALA A 447 0.44 33.47 4.38
CA ALA A 447 0.74 32.44 5.37
C ALA A 447 0.61 31.03 4.76
N SER A 448 1.52 30.14 5.14
CA SER A 448 1.44 28.73 4.81
C SER A 448 0.47 27.99 5.73
N PHE A 449 0.12 26.75 5.37
CA PHE A 449 -0.65 25.88 6.28
C PHE A 449 0.11 25.63 7.59
N ALA A 450 1.44 25.57 7.55
CA ALA A 450 2.25 25.39 8.75
C ALA A 450 2.13 26.59 9.70
N ASP A 451 2.09 27.81 9.17
CA ASP A 451 1.89 29.03 9.96
C ASP A 451 0.50 29.05 10.62
N ALA A 452 -0.54 28.66 9.88
CA ALA A 452 -1.89 28.53 10.43
C ALA A 452 -1.98 27.45 11.52
N VAL A 453 -1.25 26.33 11.37
CA VAL A 453 -1.15 25.29 12.38
C VAL A 453 -0.42 25.80 13.62
N ALA A 454 0.68 26.54 13.48
CA ALA A 454 1.38 27.12 14.63
C ALA A 454 0.51 28.15 15.35
N ALA A 455 -0.08 29.10 14.61
CA ALA A 455 -0.88 30.18 15.15
C ALA A 455 -2.20 29.72 15.80
N SER A 456 -2.75 28.59 15.38
CA SER A 456 -4.00 28.04 15.92
C SER A 456 -3.88 27.33 17.26
N ALA A 457 -2.67 27.09 17.78
CA ALA A 457 -2.47 26.30 18.99
C ALA A 457 -3.36 26.70 20.18
N PRO A 458 -3.45 27.98 20.59
CA PRO A 458 -4.35 28.37 21.69
C PRO A 458 -5.84 28.25 21.31
N GLN A 459 -6.20 28.44 20.04
CA GLN A 459 -7.58 28.35 19.57
C GLN A 459 -8.07 26.90 19.53
N ARG A 460 -7.23 25.94 19.13
CA ARG A 460 -7.55 24.51 19.18
C ARG A 460 -7.93 24.07 20.60
N GLN A 461 -7.18 24.53 21.60
CA GLN A 461 -7.50 24.26 23.00
C GLN A 461 -8.76 25.02 23.47
N ALA A 462 -8.91 26.29 23.07
CA ALA A 462 -10.06 27.12 23.48
C ALA A 462 -11.41 26.59 22.97
N VAL A 463 -11.46 26.05 21.75
CA VAL A 463 -12.69 25.48 21.16
C VAL A 463 -13.22 24.30 21.96
N TYR A 464 -12.34 23.55 22.62
CA TYR A 464 -12.68 22.41 23.45
C TYR A 464 -12.75 22.74 24.94
N ARG A 465 -12.77 24.02 25.35
CA ARG A 465 -12.85 24.40 26.77
C ARG A 465 -14.02 23.74 27.51
N TRP A 466 -15.16 23.57 26.83
CA TRP A 466 -16.33 22.88 27.37
C TRP A 466 -16.05 21.42 27.76
N LEU A 467 -15.12 20.75 27.06
CA LEU A 467 -14.76 19.35 27.29
C LEU A 467 -14.02 19.18 28.62
N PHE A 468 -13.27 20.19 29.06
CA PHE A 468 -12.54 20.16 30.34
C PHE A 468 -13.43 20.41 31.55
N ALA A 469 -14.71 20.76 31.37
CA ALA A 469 -15.64 20.94 32.47
C ALA A 469 -16.02 19.59 33.12
N SER A 470 -16.08 19.54 34.46
CA SER A 470 -16.40 18.32 35.23
C SER A 470 -17.75 17.69 34.87
N LYS A 471 -18.74 18.51 34.51
CA LYS A 471 -20.08 18.07 34.04
C LYS A 471 -20.07 17.27 32.73
N SER A 472 -18.94 17.24 32.02
CA SER A 472 -18.79 16.58 30.72
C SER A 472 -18.08 15.23 30.80
N ARG A 473 -18.05 14.57 31.97
CA ARG A 473 -17.27 13.34 32.21
C ARG A 473 -17.50 12.23 31.19
N ARG A 474 -18.76 11.92 30.85
CA ARG A 474 -19.08 10.93 29.80
C ARG A 474 -18.51 11.33 28.44
N ALA A 475 -18.55 12.61 28.09
CA ALA A 475 -17.97 13.09 26.84
C ALA A 475 -16.44 12.95 26.88
N GLN A 476 -15.79 13.32 27.99
CA GLN A 476 -14.36 13.14 28.19
C GLN A 476 -13.94 11.69 28.02
N ASP A 477 -14.62 10.74 28.69
CA ASP A 477 -14.25 9.32 28.65
C ASP A 477 -14.31 8.76 27.22
N VAL A 478 -15.29 9.18 26.41
CA VAL A 478 -15.36 8.82 24.98
C VAL A 478 -14.15 9.36 24.21
N ARG A 479 -13.78 10.63 24.41
CA ARG A 479 -12.66 11.27 23.68
C ARG A 479 -11.31 10.71 24.11
N ILE A 480 -11.17 10.41 25.39
CA ILE A 480 -10.01 9.72 25.96
C ILE A 480 -9.90 8.33 25.35
N GLY A 481 -11.00 7.58 25.24
CA GLY A 481 -11.01 6.29 24.55
C GLY A 481 -10.50 6.38 23.11
N ILE A 482 -10.94 7.38 22.35
CA ILE A 482 -10.46 7.64 20.98
C ILE A 482 -8.96 7.98 20.97
N ALA A 483 -8.51 8.83 21.88
CA ALA A 483 -7.09 9.22 21.99
C ALA A 483 -6.20 8.01 22.33
N LEU A 484 -6.64 7.17 23.27
CA LEU A 484 -5.93 5.96 23.69
C LEU A 484 -5.90 4.90 22.58
N GLU A 485 -7.01 4.71 21.84
CA GLU A 485 -7.02 3.84 20.66
C GLU A 485 -5.98 4.32 19.64
N ALA A 486 -5.95 5.63 19.35
CA ALA A 486 -4.97 6.18 18.42
C ALA A 486 -3.52 6.01 18.90
N GLU A 487 -3.22 6.24 20.18
CA GLU A 487 -1.89 6.01 20.77
C GLU A 487 -1.50 4.52 20.77
N ALA A 488 -2.45 3.61 21.02
CA ALA A 488 -2.22 2.18 20.89
C ALA A 488 -1.87 1.79 19.44
N PHE A 489 -2.53 2.38 18.44
CA PHE A 489 -2.18 2.17 17.03
C PHE A 489 -0.84 2.78 16.63
N GLU A 490 -0.41 3.90 17.22
CA GLU A 490 0.95 4.42 17.05
C GLU A 490 2.00 3.38 17.50
N ARG A 491 1.77 2.74 18.65
CA ARG A 491 2.63 1.65 19.16
C ARG A 491 2.62 0.42 18.24
N ILE A 492 1.44 -0.01 17.80
CA ILE A 492 1.32 -1.12 16.82
C ILE A 492 2.03 -0.76 15.51
N THR A 493 1.98 0.51 15.09
CA THR A 493 2.67 0.98 13.89
C THR A 493 4.19 0.86 14.02
N VAL A 494 4.77 1.14 15.20
CA VAL A 494 6.21 0.92 15.45
C VAL A 494 6.57 -0.55 15.24
N THR A 495 5.79 -1.48 15.80
CA THR A 495 5.98 -2.92 15.58
C THR A 495 5.88 -3.30 14.11
N TRP A 496 4.88 -2.78 13.40
CA TRP A 496 4.69 -3.08 11.97
C TRP A 496 5.83 -2.52 11.10
N ARG A 497 6.35 -1.32 11.41
CA ARG A 497 7.49 -0.72 10.70
C ARG A 497 8.77 -1.53 10.92
N ARG A 498 9.01 -2.02 12.15
CA ARG A 498 10.12 -2.96 12.42
C ARG A 498 10.05 -4.20 11.53
N LEU A 499 8.84 -4.62 11.16
CA LEU A 499 8.56 -5.74 10.26
C LEU A 499 8.34 -5.33 8.78
N GLY A 500 8.87 -4.18 8.35
CA GLY A 500 8.89 -3.76 6.94
C GLY A 500 7.63 -3.05 6.43
N TYR A 501 6.67 -2.68 7.30
CA TYR A 501 5.56 -1.82 6.89
C TYR A 501 6.08 -0.41 6.52
N PRO A 502 5.69 0.16 5.37
CA PRO A 502 6.41 1.29 4.78
C PRO A 502 5.85 2.66 5.17
N PHE A 503 4.72 2.72 5.89
CA PHE A 503 4.00 3.95 6.16
C PHE A 503 4.16 4.40 7.62
N GLU A 504 4.12 5.71 7.83
CA GLU A 504 4.31 6.33 9.15
C GLU A 504 3.21 5.99 10.16
N ARG A 505 1.97 5.81 9.68
CA ARG A 505 0.78 5.66 10.52
C ARG A 505 -0.15 4.57 9.99
N LEU A 506 -0.75 3.84 10.92
CA LEU A 506 -1.91 2.99 10.68
C LEU A 506 -3.21 3.78 10.84
N VAL A 507 -4.29 3.29 10.22
CA VAL A 507 -5.64 3.76 10.52
C VAL A 507 -5.99 3.28 11.93
N PRO A 508 -6.34 4.17 12.88
CA PRO A 508 -6.59 3.80 14.27
C PRO A 508 -7.99 3.20 14.45
N SER A 509 -8.21 2.02 13.87
CA SER A 509 -9.46 1.27 13.99
C SER A 509 -9.20 -0.23 13.98
N PHE A 510 -10.06 -1.01 14.65
CA PHE A 510 -10.02 -2.48 14.61
C PHE A 510 -10.11 -3.03 13.18
N ALA A 511 -10.68 -2.25 12.25
CA ALA A 511 -10.71 -2.56 10.82
C ALA A 511 -9.30 -2.76 10.21
N THR A 512 -8.24 -2.24 10.85
CA THR A 512 -6.84 -2.48 10.43
C THR A 512 -6.49 -3.97 10.41
N ALA A 513 -7.16 -4.80 11.21
CA ALA A 513 -7.00 -6.25 11.19
C ALA A 513 -7.41 -6.91 9.86
N ILE A 514 -8.21 -6.21 9.05
CA ILE A 514 -8.76 -6.71 7.78
C ILE A 514 -8.38 -5.85 6.57
N GLY A 515 -7.40 -4.95 6.71
CA GLY A 515 -6.70 -4.35 5.56
C GLY A 515 -6.98 -2.88 5.25
N VAL A 516 -7.71 -2.15 6.09
CA VAL A 516 -7.95 -0.70 5.83
C VAL A 516 -6.67 0.15 5.87
N SER A 517 -5.61 -0.37 6.51
CA SER A 517 -4.26 0.18 6.40
C SER A 517 -3.56 -0.49 5.22
N ALA A 518 -3.61 0.16 4.06
CA ALA A 518 -3.01 -0.32 2.83
C ALA A 518 -1.52 -0.69 2.99
N ASP A 519 -1.01 -1.55 2.10
CA ASP A 519 0.38 -2.06 2.12
C ASP A 519 0.94 -2.12 0.68
N ARG A 520 2.21 -2.51 0.55
CA ARG A 520 2.87 -2.82 -0.74
C ARG A 520 3.07 -4.33 -0.86
N PRO A 521 2.82 -4.96 -2.03
CA PRO A 521 3.08 -6.39 -2.22
C PRO A 521 4.49 -6.83 -1.81
N ALA A 522 5.53 -6.07 -2.19
CA ALA A 522 6.91 -6.39 -1.82
C ALA A 522 7.14 -6.48 -0.29
N ASN A 523 6.42 -5.71 0.51
CA ASN A 523 6.55 -5.71 1.97
C ASN A 523 5.78 -6.85 2.64
N LEU A 524 4.79 -7.44 1.94
CA LEU A 524 4.19 -8.70 2.35
C LEU A 524 5.17 -9.86 2.10
N ALA A 525 5.93 -9.82 0.99
CA ALA A 525 6.98 -10.81 0.71
C ALA A 525 8.08 -10.72 1.78
N GLU A 526 8.52 -9.50 2.13
CA GLU A 526 9.52 -9.27 3.19
C GLU A 526 9.04 -9.78 4.56
N LEU A 527 7.77 -9.58 4.92
CA LEU A 527 7.23 -10.13 6.17
C LEU A 527 7.27 -11.66 6.19
N VAL A 528 6.91 -12.30 5.08
CA VAL A 528 7.02 -13.76 4.97
C VAL A 528 8.48 -14.20 5.01
N ALA A 529 9.39 -13.44 4.41
CA ALA A 529 10.82 -13.68 4.52
C ALA A 529 11.30 -13.68 5.97
N VAL A 530 10.88 -12.70 6.77
CA VAL A 530 11.21 -12.63 8.21
C VAL A 530 10.72 -13.88 8.94
N VAL A 531 9.50 -14.33 8.64
CA VAL A 531 8.93 -15.55 9.23
C VAL A 531 9.73 -16.80 8.80
N SER A 532 9.98 -16.97 7.51
CA SER A 532 10.74 -18.10 6.97
C SER A 532 12.20 -18.13 7.43
N ASN A 533 12.81 -16.97 7.67
CA ASN A 533 14.17 -16.82 8.17
C ASN A 533 14.27 -16.88 9.71
N GLY A 534 13.29 -17.48 10.41
CA GLY A 534 13.33 -17.65 11.87
C GLY A 534 13.34 -16.33 12.66
N GLY A 535 12.67 -15.30 12.12
CA GLY A 535 12.56 -13.97 12.72
C GLY A 535 13.66 -12.99 12.35
N VAL A 536 14.52 -13.34 11.38
CA VAL A 536 15.64 -12.52 10.94
C VAL A 536 15.31 -11.80 9.62
N ARG A 537 15.41 -10.47 9.64
CA ARG A 537 15.30 -9.62 8.44
C ARG A 537 16.67 -9.55 7.76
N ARG A 538 16.78 -10.15 6.58
CA ARG A 538 17.99 -10.12 5.74
C ARG A 538 17.90 -9.01 4.70
N PRO A 539 19.04 -8.42 4.27
CA PRO A 539 19.05 -7.43 3.21
C PRO A 539 18.55 -8.04 1.90
N ARG A 540 17.87 -7.23 1.08
CA ARG A 540 17.54 -7.60 -0.30
C ARG A 540 18.77 -7.45 -1.18
N VAL A 541 18.98 -8.40 -2.08
CA VAL A 541 20.10 -8.42 -3.01
C VAL A 541 19.54 -8.51 -4.42
N LEU A 542 19.93 -7.56 -5.28
CA LEU A 542 19.62 -7.56 -6.71
C LEU A 542 20.92 -7.59 -7.54
N ILE A 543 21.97 -6.94 -7.06
CA ILE A 543 23.28 -6.84 -7.70
C ILE A 543 24.29 -7.57 -6.81
N GLU A 544 24.99 -8.54 -7.38
CA GLU A 544 26.00 -9.36 -6.71
C GLU A 544 27.40 -8.78 -6.90
N THR A 545 27.74 -8.45 -8.15
CA THR A 545 29.05 -7.93 -8.50
C THR A 545 28.94 -6.78 -9.50
N VAL A 546 29.92 -5.90 -9.45
CA VAL A 546 30.07 -4.72 -10.31
C VAL A 546 31.53 -4.68 -10.77
N HIS A 547 31.76 -4.77 -12.07
CA HIS A 547 33.09 -4.84 -12.68
C HIS A 547 33.31 -3.64 -13.59
N PHE A 548 34.21 -2.75 -13.17
CA PHE A 548 34.57 -1.54 -13.89
C PHE A 548 35.76 -1.77 -14.81
N ALA A 549 35.71 -1.17 -15.99
CA ALA A 549 36.85 -0.94 -16.89
C ALA A 549 37.72 -2.19 -17.12
N ALA A 550 37.07 -3.33 -17.41
CA ALA A 550 37.72 -4.62 -17.58
C ALA A 550 38.83 -4.56 -18.66
N GLY A 551 40.02 -5.08 -18.35
CA GLY A 551 41.17 -5.04 -19.25
C GLY A 551 41.89 -3.68 -19.30
N THR A 552 41.63 -2.78 -18.35
CA THR A 552 42.32 -1.48 -18.24
C THR A 552 43.11 -1.38 -16.92
N PRO A 553 44.06 -0.44 -16.78
CA PRO A 553 44.73 -0.19 -15.49
C PRO A 553 43.79 0.28 -14.36
N PHE A 554 42.54 0.65 -14.69
CA PHE A 554 41.51 1.06 -13.73
C PHE A 554 40.53 -0.07 -13.41
N GLU A 555 40.81 -1.29 -13.86
CA GLU A 555 39.95 -2.45 -13.64
C GLU A 555 39.67 -2.66 -12.15
N THR A 556 38.39 -2.63 -11.77
CA THR A 556 37.96 -2.76 -10.38
C THR A 556 36.77 -3.70 -10.31
N LEU A 557 36.91 -4.80 -9.57
CA LEU A 557 35.82 -5.72 -9.26
C LEU A 557 35.33 -5.47 -7.84
N LEU A 558 34.06 -5.09 -7.71
CA LEU A 558 33.36 -4.97 -6.44
C LEU A 558 32.42 -6.16 -6.28
N GLU A 559 32.58 -6.87 -5.18
CA GLU A 559 31.71 -7.98 -4.81
C GLU A 559 30.94 -7.63 -3.54
N ARG A 560 29.71 -8.13 -3.43
CA ARG A 560 28.90 -7.88 -2.25
C ARG A 560 29.33 -8.78 -1.09
N GLU A 561 29.77 -8.15 -0.01
CA GLU A 561 30.01 -8.85 1.24
C GLU A 561 28.69 -9.35 1.87
N PRO A 562 28.63 -10.59 2.36
CA PRO A 562 27.54 -11.06 3.19
C PRO A 562 27.35 -10.13 4.38
N ARG A 563 26.11 -9.72 4.64
CA ARG A 563 25.77 -8.96 5.86
C ARG A 563 24.84 -9.78 6.72
N ASP A 564 25.13 -9.80 8.01
CA ASP A 564 24.26 -10.40 9.00
C ASP A 564 22.88 -9.76 8.96
N GLY A 565 21.85 -10.59 9.08
CA GLY A 565 20.48 -10.12 9.20
C GLY A 565 20.18 -9.58 10.60
N GLU A 566 19.17 -8.73 10.69
CA GLU A 566 18.70 -8.19 11.97
C GLU A 566 17.59 -9.07 12.55
N ARG A 567 17.71 -9.52 13.80
CA ARG A 567 16.62 -10.20 14.49
C ARG A 567 15.52 -9.21 14.85
N VAL A 568 14.43 -9.25 14.09
CA VAL A 568 13.26 -8.38 14.28
C VAL A 568 12.08 -9.09 14.93
N LEU A 569 12.17 -10.42 15.11
CA LEU A 569 11.17 -11.25 15.75
C LEU A 569 11.87 -12.38 16.54
N GLN A 570 11.31 -12.76 17.69
CA GLN A 570 11.78 -13.94 18.41
C GLN A 570 11.58 -15.21 17.55
N ALA A 571 12.51 -16.16 17.65
CA ALA A 571 12.49 -17.36 16.81
C ALA A 571 11.20 -18.18 17.01
N ASP A 572 10.78 -18.39 18.25
CA ASP A 572 9.56 -19.15 18.57
C ASP A 572 8.30 -18.47 18.02
N VAL A 573 8.26 -17.14 18.02
CA VAL A 573 7.15 -16.37 17.44
C VAL A 573 7.13 -16.51 15.92
N ALA A 574 8.29 -16.46 15.27
CA ALA A 574 8.40 -16.69 13.83
C ALA A 574 7.93 -18.11 13.46
N GLU A 575 8.33 -19.10 14.23
CA GLU A 575 8.01 -20.51 13.98
C GLU A 575 6.51 -20.80 14.21
N ALA A 576 5.89 -20.21 15.24
CA ALA A 576 4.43 -20.26 15.42
C ALA A 576 3.68 -19.58 14.25
N ALA A 577 4.18 -18.45 13.75
CA ALA A 577 3.60 -17.78 12.57
C ALA A 577 3.79 -18.62 11.28
N ARG A 578 4.94 -19.29 11.12
CA ARG A 578 5.23 -20.19 9.99
C ARG A 578 4.25 -21.36 9.97
N ARG A 579 3.99 -22.00 11.12
CA ARG A 579 2.96 -23.06 11.24
C ARG A 579 1.56 -22.57 10.86
N ALA A 580 1.17 -21.38 11.32
CA ALA A 580 -0.13 -20.80 10.97
C ALA A 580 -0.25 -20.56 9.45
N LEU A 581 0.82 -20.11 8.78
CA LEU A 581 0.87 -19.93 7.33
C LEU A 581 0.75 -21.25 6.55
N LEU A 582 1.36 -22.33 7.04
CA LEU A 582 1.19 -23.68 6.46
C LEU A 582 -0.28 -24.11 6.51
N GLY A 583 -0.96 -23.88 7.64
CA GLY A 583 -2.39 -24.21 7.81
C GLY A 583 -3.30 -23.59 6.73
N VAL A 584 -2.99 -22.38 6.26
CA VAL A 584 -3.77 -21.69 5.22
C VAL A 584 -3.78 -22.47 3.89
N VAL A 585 -2.66 -23.14 3.57
CA VAL A 585 -2.52 -23.97 2.37
C VAL A 585 -2.99 -25.39 2.63
N GLU A 586 -2.81 -25.93 3.83
CA GLU A 586 -3.23 -27.30 4.14
C GLU A 586 -4.75 -27.45 4.25
N LYS A 587 -5.42 -26.48 4.87
CA LYS A 587 -6.85 -26.57 5.26
C LYS A 587 -7.66 -25.34 4.87
N GLY A 588 -6.98 -24.23 4.61
CA GLY A 588 -7.59 -22.91 4.50
C GLY A 588 -7.90 -22.41 3.10
N THR A 589 -7.86 -21.09 2.98
CA THR A 589 -8.20 -20.34 1.75
C THR A 589 -7.28 -20.62 0.55
N ALA A 590 -6.08 -21.17 0.76
CA ALA A 590 -5.12 -21.48 -0.29
C ALA A 590 -5.01 -22.99 -0.62
N ARG A 591 -5.99 -23.80 -0.17
CA ARG A 591 -5.98 -25.28 -0.32
C ARG A 591 -5.72 -25.85 -1.71
N ARG A 592 -5.93 -25.05 -2.76
CA ARG A 592 -5.67 -25.43 -4.16
C ARG A 592 -4.18 -25.68 -4.45
N LEU A 593 -3.30 -25.16 -3.59
CA LEU A 593 -1.86 -25.29 -3.74
C LEU A 593 -1.25 -26.46 -2.95
N LYS A 594 -2.07 -27.18 -2.16
CA LYS A 594 -1.61 -28.36 -1.43
C LYS A 594 -1.04 -29.40 -2.39
N GLY A 595 0.20 -29.82 -2.15
CA GLY A 595 0.87 -30.86 -2.92
C GLY A 595 1.31 -30.44 -4.34
N VAL A 596 1.30 -29.15 -4.66
CA VAL A 596 1.63 -28.65 -6.02
C VAL A 596 3.13 -28.62 -6.28
N TYR A 597 3.91 -28.06 -5.37
CA TYR A 597 5.35 -27.87 -5.56
C TYR A 597 6.15 -29.06 -5.03
N ARG A 598 7.12 -29.49 -5.84
CA ARG A 598 8.04 -30.58 -5.53
C ARG A 598 9.47 -30.15 -5.81
N ASP A 599 10.41 -30.74 -5.10
CA ASP A 599 11.83 -30.56 -5.34
C ASP A 599 12.32 -31.44 -6.51
N ALA A 600 13.64 -31.43 -6.75
CA ALA A 600 14.28 -32.24 -7.79
C ALA A 600 14.14 -33.76 -7.55
N ALA A 601 14.02 -34.19 -6.30
CA ALA A 601 13.82 -35.59 -5.91
C ALA A 601 12.35 -36.03 -6.04
N GLY A 602 11.44 -35.09 -6.29
CA GLY A 602 9.99 -35.33 -6.34
C GLY A 602 9.30 -35.24 -4.98
N GLU A 603 10.03 -34.89 -3.93
CA GLU A 603 9.51 -34.68 -2.58
C GLU A 603 8.71 -33.39 -2.49
N LEU A 604 7.68 -33.37 -1.65
CA LEU A 604 6.80 -32.22 -1.51
C LEU A 604 7.52 -31.08 -0.80
N LEU A 605 7.58 -29.91 -1.45
CA LEU A 605 8.07 -28.69 -0.82
C LEU A 605 6.95 -28.09 0.05
N PRO A 606 7.18 -27.86 1.37
CA PRO A 606 6.21 -27.20 2.22
C PRO A 606 5.85 -25.83 1.67
N LEU A 607 4.56 -25.55 1.51
CA LEU A 607 4.07 -24.27 1.02
C LEU A 607 3.16 -23.65 2.06
N GLY A 608 3.53 -22.46 2.52
CA GLY A 608 2.71 -21.65 3.42
C GLY A 608 2.47 -20.27 2.83
N GLY A 609 1.39 -19.61 3.26
CA GLY A 609 1.11 -18.27 2.77
C GLY A 609 -0.15 -17.65 3.32
N LYS A 610 -0.39 -16.39 2.97
CA LYS A 610 -1.62 -15.68 3.32
C LYS A 610 -2.27 -15.04 2.10
N THR A 611 -3.57 -15.28 2.00
CA THR A 611 -4.45 -14.69 1.00
C THR A 611 -4.99 -13.33 1.44
N GLY A 612 -5.20 -12.42 0.48
CA GLY A 612 -5.81 -11.11 0.69
C GLY A 612 -6.76 -10.76 -0.45
N THR A 613 -7.87 -10.11 -0.13
CA THR A 613 -8.82 -9.56 -1.11
C THR A 613 -9.28 -8.22 -0.60
N GLY A 614 -8.99 -7.16 -1.35
CA GLY A 614 -9.43 -5.80 -1.09
C GLY A 614 -10.51 -5.39 -2.09
N ASP A 615 -11.55 -4.74 -1.59
CA ASP A 615 -12.64 -4.15 -2.37
C ASP A 615 -12.84 -2.73 -1.85
N HIS A 616 -12.02 -1.80 -2.35
CA HIS A 616 -11.99 -0.44 -1.84
C HIS A 616 -13.15 0.36 -2.41
N ARG A 617 -14.00 0.89 -1.53
CA ARG A 617 -15.20 1.66 -1.89
C ARG A 617 -15.36 2.90 -1.04
N TYR A 618 -15.81 4.00 -1.65
CA TYR A 618 -16.31 5.17 -0.93
C TYR A 618 -17.80 5.01 -0.66
N HIS A 619 -18.17 5.02 0.61
CA HIS A 619 -19.56 4.99 1.04
C HIS A 619 -19.94 6.34 1.65
N VAL A 620 -21.05 6.92 1.19
CA VAL A 620 -21.64 8.11 1.83
C VAL A 620 -22.85 7.65 2.62
N PHE A 621 -22.89 7.98 3.91
CA PHE A 621 -24.01 7.65 4.78
C PHE A 621 -24.86 8.90 5.09
N GLY A 622 -26.17 8.72 5.18
CA GLY A 622 -27.11 9.72 5.66
C GLY A 622 -27.42 9.57 7.16
N PRO A 623 -28.29 10.44 7.70
CA PRO A 623 -28.80 10.29 9.06
C PRO A 623 -29.33 8.87 9.33
N GLY A 624 -29.06 8.33 10.52
CA GLY A 624 -29.46 6.98 10.91
C GLY A 624 -28.63 5.84 10.28
N GLY A 625 -27.52 6.15 9.61
CA GLY A 625 -26.62 5.12 9.04
C GLY A 625 -27.10 4.56 7.70
N ARG A 626 -28.07 5.21 7.04
CA ARG A 626 -28.56 4.79 5.71
C ARG A 626 -27.49 5.06 4.65
N LEU A 627 -27.08 4.04 3.90
CA LEU A 627 -26.17 4.20 2.76
C LEU A 627 -26.86 5.06 1.67
N LYS A 628 -26.26 6.20 1.32
CA LYS A 628 -26.72 7.11 0.26
C LYS A 628 -26.07 6.80 -1.08
N SER A 629 -24.78 6.51 -1.09
CA SER A 629 -24.04 6.12 -2.29
C SER A 629 -22.87 5.21 -1.95
N SER A 630 -22.48 4.38 -2.92
CA SER A 630 -21.31 3.51 -2.87
C SER A 630 -20.58 3.62 -4.22
N GLN A 631 -19.32 3.98 -4.20
CA GLN A 631 -18.48 4.12 -5.39
C GLN A 631 -17.27 3.19 -5.26
N VAL A 632 -17.07 2.31 -6.24
CA VAL A 632 -15.90 1.42 -6.29
C VAL A 632 -14.66 2.21 -6.72
N VAL A 633 -13.57 2.03 -5.97
CA VAL A 633 -12.28 2.69 -6.21
C VAL A 633 -11.31 1.74 -6.88
N ASN A 634 -11.16 0.53 -6.36
CA ASN A 634 -10.34 -0.52 -6.93
C ASN A 634 -10.68 -1.90 -6.33
N ARG A 635 -10.16 -2.94 -6.96
CA ARG A 635 -10.21 -4.32 -6.45
C ARG A 635 -8.82 -4.96 -6.52
N ALA A 636 -8.42 -5.62 -5.45
CA ALA A 636 -7.14 -6.31 -5.38
C ALA A 636 -7.29 -7.74 -4.84
N ALA A 637 -6.46 -8.64 -5.35
CA ALA A 637 -6.28 -10.00 -4.84
C ALA A 637 -4.78 -10.25 -4.70
N VAL A 638 -4.36 -10.75 -3.55
CA VAL A 638 -2.95 -11.04 -3.27
C VAL A 638 -2.79 -12.40 -2.61
N PHE A 639 -1.68 -13.05 -2.90
CA PHE A 639 -1.18 -14.20 -2.15
C PHE A 639 0.31 -13.97 -1.86
N THR A 640 0.66 -13.84 -0.58
CA THR A 640 2.06 -13.83 -0.13
C THR A 640 2.41 -15.22 0.39
N PHE A 641 3.60 -15.74 0.07
CA PHE A 641 3.92 -17.15 0.27
C PHE A 641 5.40 -17.43 0.52
N PHE A 642 5.68 -18.62 1.04
CA PHE A 642 6.99 -19.27 1.01
C PHE A 642 6.88 -20.69 0.45
N ILE A 643 7.93 -21.19 -0.21
CA ILE A 643 8.08 -22.55 -0.73
C ILE A 643 9.38 -23.14 -0.17
N GLY A 644 9.26 -24.22 0.59
CA GLY A 644 10.35 -24.79 1.38
C GLY A 644 10.92 -23.77 2.36
N ASP A 645 12.24 -23.81 2.55
CA ASP A 645 12.94 -22.92 3.48
C ASP A 645 13.69 -21.78 2.78
N ARG A 646 13.57 -21.71 1.44
CA ARG A 646 14.38 -20.81 0.61
C ARG A 646 13.57 -19.78 -0.13
N PHE A 647 12.47 -20.17 -0.75
CA PHE A 647 11.79 -19.30 -1.68
C PHE A 647 10.61 -18.61 -1.01
N PHE A 648 10.41 -17.33 -1.29
CA PHE A 648 9.24 -16.59 -0.81
C PHE A 648 8.93 -15.45 -1.77
N GLY A 649 7.68 -15.00 -1.76
CA GLY A 649 7.23 -14.09 -2.80
C GLY A 649 5.80 -13.64 -2.68
N THR A 650 5.34 -12.93 -3.70
CA THR A 650 3.96 -12.48 -3.82
C THR A 650 3.43 -12.62 -5.23
N VAL A 651 2.12 -12.89 -5.31
CA VAL A 651 1.31 -12.82 -6.52
C VAL A 651 0.19 -11.82 -6.28
N THR A 652 0.06 -10.82 -7.14
CA THR A 652 -0.97 -9.78 -7.04
C THR A 652 -1.77 -9.68 -8.34
N ALA A 653 -3.08 -9.52 -8.22
CA ALA A 653 -3.98 -9.13 -9.31
C ALA A 653 -4.75 -7.87 -8.87
N PHE A 654 -4.79 -6.85 -9.71
CA PHE A 654 -5.31 -5.54 -9.36
C PHE A 654 -6.07 -4.90 -10.53
N VAL A 655 -7.23 -4.31 -10.24
CA VAL A 655 -8.00 -3.50 -11.19
C VAL A 655 -8.18 -2.10 -10.59
N PRO A 656 -7.60 -1.06 -11.21
CA PRO A 656 -7.82 0.33 -10.78
C PRO A 656 -9.17 0.86 -11.28
N GLY A 657 -9.69 1.86 -10.57
CA GLY A 657 -10.81 2.68 -11.02
C GLY A 657 -12.19 2.03 -10.88
N SER A 658 -13.21 2.76 -11.32
CA SER A 658 -14.61 2.35 -11.23
C SER A 658 -14.92 1.07 -12.03
N GLN A 659 -14.12 0.73 -13.05
CA GLN A 659 -14.25 -0.53 -13.79
C GLN A 659 -14.10 -1.77 -12.91
N ALA A 660 -13.46 -1.65 -11.74
CA ALA A 660 -13.34 -2.73 -10.76
C ALA A 660 -14.70 -3.26 -10.30
N ALA A 661 -15.78 -2.48 -10.44
CA ALA A 661 -17.15 -2.92 -10.18
C ALA A 661 -17.61 -4.11 -11.04
N GLY A 662 -16.99 -4.31 -12.22
CA GLY A 662 -17.29 -5.42 -13.13
C GLY A 662 -16.66 -6.76 -12.73
N TYR A 663 -15.88 -6.80 -11.65
CA TYR A 663 -15.09 -7.96 -11.24
C TYR A 663 -15.53 -8.51 -9.88
N ASP A 664 -15.56 -9.83 -9.76
CA ASP A 664 -15.94 -10.56 -8.55
C ASP A 664 -14.85 -11.53 -8.05
N PHE A 665 -13.65 -11.46 -8.63
CA PHE A 665 -12.52 -12.29 -8.25
C PHE A 665 -12.14 -12.12 -6.77
N THR A 666 -11.56 -13.16 -6.19
CA THR A 666 -10.96 -13.12 -4.85
C THR A 666 -9.49 -13.50 -4.92
N SER A 667 -8.85 -13.64 -3.77
CA SER A 667 -7.51 -14.22 -3.62
C SER A 667 -7.35 -15.59 -4.29
N ALA A 668 -8.45 -16.30 -4.58
CA ALA A 668 -8.44 -17.52 -5.37
C ALA A 668 -7.77 -17.32 -6.74
N LEU A 669 -7.86 -16.11 -7.34
CA LEU A 669 -7.17 -15.77 -8.59
C LEU A 669 -5.64 -15.78 -8.42
N ALA A 670 -5.12 -15.13 -7.39
CA ALA A 670 -3.69 -15.12 -7.10
C ALA A 670 -3.17 -16.53 -6.75
N VAL A 671 -3.96 -17.31 -6.02
CA VAL A 671 -3.67 -18.72 -5.70
C VAL A 671 -3.68 -19.59 -6.96
N GLN A 672 -4.62 -19.36 -7.89
CA GLN A 672 -4.65 -20.09 -9.17
C GLN A 672 -3.45 -19.74 -10.04
N ILE A 673 -3.09 -18.46 -10.14
CA ILE A 673 -1.87 -18.03 -10.87
C ILE A 673 -0.65 -18.74 -10.30
N MET A 674 -0.50 -18.77 -8.98
CA MET A 674 0.60 -19.49 -8.34
C MET A 674 0.60 -20.97 -8.75
N LYS A 675 -0.56 -21.64 -8.76
CA LYS A 675 -0.66 -23.04 -9.16
C LYS A 675 -0.18 -23.28 -10.60
N GLU A 676 -0.62 -22.44 -11.55
CA GLU A 676 -0.25 -22.58 -12.96
C GLU A 676 1.22 -22.19 -13.24
N LEU A 677 1.86 -21.44 -12.34
CA LEU A 677 3.28 -21.11 -12.44
C LEU A 677 4.21 -22.27 -12.05
N GLU A 678 3.71 -23.37 -11.48
CA GLU A 678 4.56 -24.50 -11.04
C GLU A 678 5.54 -24.99 -12.12
N PRO A 679 5.13 -25.28 -13.36
CA PRO A 679 6.06 -25.78 -14.38
C PRO A 679 7.12 -24.75 -14.76
N THR A 680 6.79 -23.46 -14.63
CA THR A 680 7.69 -22.35 -14.95
C THR A 680 8.74 -22.14 -13.85
N LEU A 681 8.34 -22.35 -12.59
CA LEU A 681 9.21 -22.19 -11.43
C LEU A 681 10.05 -23.44 -11.13
N ARG A 682 9.58 -24.63 -11.53
CA ARG A 682 10.24 -25.91 -11.24
C ARG A 682 11.74 -25.94 -11.53
N PRO A 683 12.25 -25.45 -12.69
CA PRO A 683 13.70 -25.50 -12.96
C PRO A 683 14.52 -24.73 -11.91
N LEU A 684 14.03 -23.56 -11.49
CA LEU A 684 14.67 -22.72 -10.47
C LEU A 684 14.58 -23.35 -9.09
N LEU A 685 13.44 -23.95 -8.74
CA LEU A 685 13.23 -24.62 -7.46
C LEU A 685 14.03 -25.94 -7.35
N ALA A 686 14.25 -26.63 -8.47
CA ALA A 686 14.96 -27.90 -8.54
C ALA A 686 16.48 -27.75 -8.65
N GLY A 687 16.99 -26.71 -9.34
CA GLY A 687 18.43 -26.43 -9.48
C GLY A 687 19.11 -25.96 -8.19
N ALA A 688 18.43 -26.07 -7.06
CA ALA A 688 18.80 -25.48 -5.79
C ALA A 688 19.73 -26.40 -4.96
N THR A 689 19.93 -27.67 -5.34
CA THR A 689 20.62 -28.66 -4.50
C THR A 689 22.16 -28.69 -4.57
N GLU A 690 22.85 -27.82 -5.30
CA GLU A 690 24.34 -27.76 -5.29
C GLU A 690 24.93 -26.33 -5.35
N PRO A 691 26.11 -26.07 -4.74
CA PRO A 691 26.85 -24.82 -4.93
C PRO A 691 27.36 -24.71 -6.38
N ALA A 692 27.29 -23.50 -6.91
CA ALA A 692 27.50 -23.20 -8.32
C ALA A 692 28.86 -23.71 -8.88
N GLN A 693 28.81 -24.68 -9.79
CA GLN A 693 29.75 -24.77 -10.90
C GLN A 693 28.99 -24.61 -12.23
N ALA A 694 29.55 -23.76 -13.07
CA ALA A 694 28.96 -23.28 -14.31
C ALA A 694 28.48 -24.41 -15.22
N ARG A 695 27.20 -24.36 -15.63
CA ARG A 695 26.74 -25.06 -16.84
C ARG A 695 25.87 -24.16 -17.69
N GLN A 696 26.39 -23.85 -18.88
CA GLN A 696 25.61 -23.36 -20.00
C GLN A 696 24.61 -24.45 -20.41
N ALA A 697 23.32 -24.18 -20.24
CA ALA A 697 22.25 -25.00 -20.81
C ALA A 697 21.66 -24.28 -22.03
N LYS A 698 21.71 -24.96 -23.18
CA LYS A 698 21.05 -24.56 -24.42
C LYS A 698 19.54 -24.42 -24.18
N GLY A 699 18.97 -23.30 -24.64
CA GLY A 699 17.57 -22.96 -24.46
C GLY A 699 16.61 -24.02 -25.02
N ALA A 700 15.84 -24.62 -24.13
CA ALA A 700 14.60 -25.31 -24.48
C ALA A 700 13.45 -24.30 -24.43
N ALA A 701 12.71 -24.19 -25.54
CA ALA A 701 11.52 -23.35 -25.61
C ALA A 701 10.47 -23.81 -24.56
N PRO A 702 9.70 -22.88 -23.97
CA PRO A 702 8.65 -23.25 -23.03
C PRO A 702 7.64 -24.17 -23.72
N GLY A 703 7.35 -25.31 -23.10
CA GLY A 703 6.36 -26.26 -23.58
C GLY A 703 5.03 -25.54 -23.79
N ARG A 704 4.57 -25.51 -25.05
CA ARG A 704 3.21 -25.07 -25.37
C ARG A 704 2.25 -26.01 -24.64
N LEU A 705 1.48 -25.49 -23.69
CA LEU A 705 0.25 -26.14 -23.24
C LEU A 705 -0.60 -26.41 -24.49
N ASN A 706 -0.76 -27.69 -24.83
CA ASN A 706 -1.41 -28.13 -26.05
C ASN A 706 -2.93 -27.95 -25.91
N CYS A 707 -3.43 -26.73 -26.03
CA CYS A 707 -4.88 -26.42 -26.06
C CYS A 707 -5.56 -26.91 -27.36
N ALA A 708 -4.81 -27.48 -28.31
CA ALA A 708 -5.27 -27.84 -29.65
C ALA A 708 -6.12 -29.14 -29.75
N ARG A 709 -6.53 -29.77 -28.63
CA ARG A 709 -7.39 -30.97 -28.67
C ARG A 709 -8.83 -30.79 -28.18
N ALA A 710 -9.21 -29.60 -27.70
CA ALA A 710 -10.53 -29.39 -27.09
C ALA A 710 -11.56 -28.67 -27.99
N VAL A 711 -11.20 -28.23 -29.21
CA VAL A 711 -12.07 -27.40 -30.06
C VAL A 711 -12.76 -28.18 -31.20
N ASP A 712 -12.47 -29.47 -31.40
CA ASP A 712 -13.08 -30.24 -32.50
C ASP A 712 -13.97 -31.40 -32.00
N ARG A 713 -14.96 -31.06 -31.18
CA ARG A 713 -16.18 -31.88 -31.05
C ARG A 713 -17.36 -31.07 -31.58
N ARG A 714 -17.57 -31.14 -32.89
CA ARG A 714 -18.86 -30.80 -33.49
C ARG A 714 -19.95 -31.70 -32.86
N PRO A 715 -21.11 -31.18 -32.46
CA PRO A 715 -22.23 -32.03 -32.09
C PRO A 715 -22.68 -32.81 -33.32
N GLY A 716 -22.94 -34.11 -33.13
CA GLY A 716 -23.32 -35.04 -34.19
C GLY A 716 -24.50 -34.52 -35.00
N SER A 717 -24.32 -34.54 -36.32
CA SER A 717 -25.40 -34.54 -37.30
C SER A 717 -26.32 -35.72 -37.00
N VAL A 718 -27.50 -35.42 -36.44
CA VAL A 718 -28.61 -36.37 -36.41
C VAL A 718 -29.03 -36.61 -37.86
N GLN A 719 -28.95 -37.88 -38.28
CA GLN A 719 -29.36 -38.33 -39.59
C GLN A 719 -30.84 -38.01 -39.82
N VAL A 720 -31.13 -37.36 -40.95
CA VAL A 720 -32.47 -37.24 -41.50
C VAL A 720 -32.85 -38.62 -42.04
N ALA A 721 -33.89 -39.22 -41.45
CA ALA A 721 -34.48 -40.46 -41.93
C ALA A 721 -35.03 -40.25 -43.36
N THR A 722 -34.55 -41.05 -44.30
CA THR A 722 -35.10 -41.11 -45.65
C THR A 722 -36.40 -41.92 -45.67
N ALA A 723 -37.34 -41.50 -46.51
CA ALA A 723 -38.70 -42.06 -46.67
C ALA A 723 -38.76 -43.50 -47.24
N ALA A 724 -37.76 -44.33 -46.96
CA ALA A 724 -37.67 -45.72 -47.39
C ALA A 724 -37.81 -46.75 -46.24
N ASP A 725 -37.79 -46.31 -44.97
CA ASP A 725 -37.91 -47.20 -43.80
C ASP A 725 -39.35 -47.31 -43.24
N LEU A 726 -40.33 -46.70 -43.91
CA LEU A 726 -41.76 -46.75 -43.58
C LEU A 726 -42.54 -47.62 -44.58
N ALA A 727 -42.05 -48.82 -44.91
CA ALA A 727 -42.88 -49.89 -45.49
C ALA A 727 -42.12 -51.24 -45.53
N ARG A 728 -42.69 -52.24 -44.85
CA ARG A 728 -42.26 -53.66 -44.64
C ARG A 728 -41.50 -53.85 -43.32
N ALA A 729 -41.95 -54.65 -42.36
CA ALA A 729 -43.13 -55.50 -42.30
C ALA A 729 -43.36 -55.87 -40.82
N ARG A 730 -44.65 -55.97 -40.46
CA ARG A 730 -45.26 -56.88 -39.49
C ARG A 730 -44.64 -57.03 -38.10
#